data_AF-A0A6I0DHU3-F1
#
_entry.id   AF-A0A6I0DHU3-F1
#
_cell.length_a   1.000
_cell.length_b   1.000
_cell.length_c   1.000
_cell.angle_alpha   90.00
_cell.angle_beta   90.00
_cell.angle_gamma   90.00
#
_symmetry.space_group_name_H-M   'P 1'
#
loop_
_entity.id
_entity.type
_entity.pdbx_description
1 polymer ?
#
loop_
_entity_poly.entity_id
_entity_poly.type
_entity_poly.pdbx_seq_one_letter_code
_entity_poly.pdbx_strand_id
1 'polypeptide(L)'
;MADDQATGPLSLARNESIFRNDILPDYLPETMGPAARPRMILLGGQPGAGKTAVLIASQTELEQSGPTIRIVGDDLRSYHPQFRAFQKQNPETASQFTQTDAGRWTEKLLAAAAERKVNIVFETTMRTPENVARVIGMARAAGYEVEARAVAVNPRLSWQGNHFRFEEMLHAGDSARIPPQHVHDAAVTGLRVSLEKLESENLVDRVQLRTRGGIVLYDNERGPAGWTQPPEARATLEREQTRPMTRGELQRFSDDWSHVLGRMEERHAPEDRIAAVRTRAVEDVNHLLAQRREADGDDGSRRGRSIFQTRADALAMFVELYDNALRDAERRPIGNIEAHAVGRLSQSYMALKLVETARDLGLLPDDSTIVATRAMVQDKRGAREFPAAHRLPADLAVEMPNGERKRLTEHFDVGLNQVAVDRDVFARTDRLSRMANVVDSWLETAGMRKTLVRAANAVASRRMSASAAMSDIVEPGYAAAVARTRQRLDRNMALAERTTIATSIVDQRGEPFRAMVDDLRLRTGDLENRARAKAMMEAILDETARHERLDAERRRMAEEFARGIADNERSLGERRSIGRSAGRPDVLVAGRHLPDLTEKEIADKLDGSARLADKRAEIENLSRLVFGNSQAVASSVASIRDARSGAAAGDEVREGRLGDMAGEGKGWLRGPSPARQSAEAHAPQLAAALADYGHAVDFERHQIVIQHREAQARQRVEIPAPSAKLTEVLRSDGHDQVRRLNSEPSLRRELETMTLAISRRLSPADRADLKEGNVARLASSLGVPRDQAASLRQVHEQTRAVQERNLRQNRDLSRGNQIGFRR
;
A
#
# COMPACT_ATOMS: atom_id res chain seq x y z
N MET A 1 -14.16 -36.39 -33.22
CA MET A 1 -14.28 -35.20 -34.09
C MET A 1 -13.08 -34.34 -33.78
N ALA A 2 -11.90 -34.70 -34.31
CA ALA A 2 -11.37 -34.42 -35.65
C ALA A 2 -10.89 -32.96 -35.78
N ASP A 3 -9.56 -32.83 -35.75
CA ASP A 3 -8.67 -31.73 -36.18
C ASP A 3 -9.11 -30.27 -35.98
N ASP A 4 -8.64 -29.66 -34.90
CA ASP A 4 -8.21 -28.25 -34.93
C ASP A 4 -6.68 -28.25 -34.70
N GLN A 5 -5.93 -28.43 -35.80
CA GLN A 5 -4.48 -28.26 -35.79
C GLN A 5 -4.12 -26.82 -35.41
N ALA A 6 -2.96 -26.73 -34.74
CA ALA A 6 -2.21 -25.55 -34.32
C ALA A 6 -2.44 -24.27 -35.16
N THR A 7 -2.65 -23.15 -34.45
CA THR A 7 -2.58 -21.75 -34.92
C THR A 7 -3.78 -21.22 -35.73
N GLY A 8 -4.94 -21.02 -35.10
CA GLY A 8 -6.05 -20.29 -35.73
C GLY A 8 -7.23 -19.96 -34.79
N PRO A 9 -8.15 -19.05 -35.20
CA PRO A 9 -9.39 -18.78 -34.48
C PRO A 9 -10.31 -20.00 -34.48
N LEU A 10 -11.12 -20.16 -33.42
CA LEU A 10 -12.02 -21.30 -33.28
C LEU A 10 -13.02 -21.38 -34.44
N SER A 11 -13.42 -22.60 -34.79
CA SER A 11 -14.57 -22.82 -35.65
C SER A 11 -15.82 -22.12 -35.08
N LEU A 12 -16.68 -21.60 -35.95
CA LEU A 12 -17.88 -20.85 -35.52
C LEU A 12 -18.78 -21.67 -34.58
N ALA A 13 -18.92 -22.97 -34.85
CA ALA A 13 -19.69 -23.89 -34.01
C ALA A 13 -19.07 -24.05 -32.62
N ARG A 14 -17.73 -24.14 -32.53
CA ARG A 14 -17.03 -24.24 -31.24
C ARG A 14 -17.09 -22.94 -30.45
N ASN A 15 -16.88 -21.81 -31.12
CA ASN A 15 -17.06 -20.47 -30.53
C ASN A 15 -18.47 -20.30 -29.95
N GLU A 16 -19.50 -20.71 -30.70
CA GLU A 16 -20.90 -20.66 -30.26
C GLU A 16 -21.18 -21.59 -29.07
N SER A 17 -20.63 -22.81 -29.10
CA SER A 17 -20.79 -23.76 -28.01
C SER A 17 -20.22 -23.22 -26.69
N ILE A 18 -19.01 -22.64 -26.71
CA ILE A 18 -18.38 -22.06 -25.52
C ILE A 18 -19.19 -20.86 -25.02
N PHE A 19 -19.71 -20.04 -25.94
CA PHE A 19 -20.54 -18.91 -25.57
C PHE A 19 -21.79 -19.34 -24.80
N ARG A 20 -22.55 -20.31 -25.32
CA ARG A 20 -23.82 -20.75 -24.72
C ARG A 20 -23.65 -21.54 -23.43
N ASN A 21 -22.62 -22.38 -23.37
CA ASN A 21 -22.47 -23.34 -22.27
C ASN A 21 -21.61 -22.82 -21.12
N ASP A 22 -20.68 -21.90 -21.39
CA ASP A 22 -19.71 -21.44 -20.38
C ASP A 22 -19.88 -19.93 -20.11
N ILE A 23 -19.71 -19.08 -21.12
CA ILE A 23 -19.68 -17.62 -20.93
C ILE A 23 -21.04 -17.05 -20.52
N LEU A 24 -22.11 -17.43 -21.22
CA LEU A 24 -23.44 -16.88 -20.98
C LEU A 24 -23.95 -17.22 -19.56
N PRO A 25 -23.84 -18.47 -19.06
CA PRO A 25 -24.22 -18.80 -17.68
C PRO A 25 -23.37 -18.09 -16.61
N ASP A 26 -22.07 -17.90 -16.84
CA ASP A 26 -21.16 -17.29 -15.87
C ASP A 26 -21.42 -15.78 -15.70
N TYR A 27 -21.73 -15.08 -16.80
CA TYR A 27 -21.93 -13.62 -16.80
C TYR A 27 -23.41 -13.21 -16.71
N LEU A 28 -24.32 -14.01 -17.24
CA LEU A 28 -25.77 -13.79 -17.24
C LEU A 28 -26.50 -15.06 -16.76
N PRO A 29 -26.42 -15.41 -15.47
CA PRO A 29 -27.17 -16.54 -14.94
C PRO A 29 -28.68 -16.31 -15.10
N GLU A 30 -29.46 -17.37 -15.26
CA GLU A 30 -30.93 -17.27 -15.44
C GLU A 30 -31.65 -16.59 -14.27
N THR A 31 -31.02 -16.57 -13.09
CA THR A 31 -31.53 -15.87 -11.90
C THR A 31 -31.43 -14.35 -12.01
N MET A 32 -30.69 -13.82 -13.00
CA MET A 32 -30.53 -12.38 -13.21
C MET A 32 -31.72 -11.84 -14.00
N GLY A 33 -32.69 -11.27 -13.28
CA GLY A 33 -33.88 -10.64 -13.85
C GLY A 33 -33.61 -9.25 -14.46
N PRO A 34 -34.59 -8.69 -15.18
CA PRO A 34 -34.44 -7.37 -15.81
C PRO A 34 -34.40 -6.23 -14.78
N ALA A 35 -33.65 -5.17 -15.09
CA ALA A 35 -33.72 -3.91 -14.38
C ALA A 35 -34.97 -3.11 -14.81
N ALA A 36 -35.59 -2.40 -13.86
CA ALA A 36 -36.80 -1.62 -14.14
C ALA A 36 -36.57 -0.47 -15.12
N ARG A 37 -35.37 0.14 -15.07
CA ARG A 37 -34.88 1.17 -15.99
C ARG A 37 -33.46 0.81 -16.40
N PRO A 38 -33.26 0.07 -17.49
CA PRO A 38 -31.94 -0.43 -17.86
C PRO A 38 -31.01 0.73 -18.22
N ARG A 39 -29.84 0.77 -17.57
CA ARG A 39 -28.78 1.75 -17.81
C ARG A 39 -27.55 1.08 -18.39
N MET A 40 -26.89 1.74 -19.33
CA MET A 40 -25.61 1.31 -19.90
C MET A 40 -24.54 2.37 -19.68
N ILE A 41 -23.47 2.01 -18.98
CA ILE A 41 -22.26 2.83 -18.86
C ILE A 41 -21.20 2.28 -19.81
N LEU A 42 -20.86 3.05 -20.84
CA LEU A 42 -19.76 2.77 -21.76
C LEU A 42 -18.48 3.42 -21.23
N LEU A 43 -17.49 2.61 -20.84
CA LEU A 43 -16.22 3.11 -20.29
C LEU A 43 -15.14 3.15 -21.38
N GLY A 44 -14.58 4.31 -21.66
CA GLY A 44 -13.54 4.58 -22.63
C GLY A 44 -12.18 4.96 -22.02
N GLY A 45 -11.11 4.79 -22.79
CA GLY A 45 -9.75 5.07 -22.35
C GLY A 45 -8.75 4.16 -23.04
N GLN A 46 -7.59 4.72 -23.40
CA GLN A 46 -6.52 3.93 -24.00
C GLN A 46 -6.03 2.81 -23.06
N PRO A 47 -5.41 1.74 -23.59
CA PRO A 47 -4.76 0.73 -22.76
C PRO A 47 -3.76 1.36 -21.78
N GLY A 48 -3.77 0.92 -20.51
CA GLY A 48 -2.89 1.46 -19.47
C GLY A 48 -3.36 2.76 -18.81
N ALA A 49 -4.50 3.34 -19.23
CA ALA A 49 -5.07 4.54 -18.60
C ALA A 49 -5.59 4.31 -17.16
N GLY A 50 -5.69 3.06 -16.68
CA GLY A 50 -6.19 2.77 -15.32
C GLY A 50 -7.72 2.74 -15.20
N LYS A 51 -8.41 2.22 -16.21
CA LYS A 51 -9.87 2.11 -16.27
C LYS A 51 -10.50 1.28 -15.13
N THR A 52 -9.76 0.35 -14.53
CA THR A 52 -10.26 -0.60 -13.52
C THR A 52 -10.98 0.07 -12.34
N ALA A 53 -10.45 1.18 -11.81
CA ALA A 53 -11.10 1.87 -10.69
C ALA A 53 -12.47 2.46 -11.09
N VAL A 54 -12.54 3.08 -12.26
CA VAL A 54 -13.79 3.64 -12.80
C VAL A 54 -14.78 2.54 -13.17
N LEU A 55 -14.27 1.40 -13.66
CA LEU A 55 -15.07 0.22 -13.96
C LEU A 55 -15.76 -0.33 -12.71
N ILE A 56 -14.99 -0.54 -11.63
CA ILE A 56 -15.52 -1.04 -10.35
C ILE A 56 -16.52 -0.04 -9.76
N ALA A 57 -16.19 1.27 -9.75
CA ALA A 57 -17.10 2.29 -9.24
C ALA A 57 -18.43 2.34 -10.02
N SER A 58 -18.36 2.21 -11.35
CA SER A 58 -19.55 2.22 -12.22
C SER A 58 -20.40 0.96 -12.04
N GLN A 59 -19.77 -0.20 -11.81
CA GLN A 59 -20.47 -1.44 -11.49
C GLN A 59 -21.23 -1.28 -10.16
N THR A 60 -20.55 -0.86 -9.10
CA THR A 60 -21.17 -0.66 -7.78
C THR A 60 -22.32 0.33 -7.84
N GLU A 61 -22.21 1.39 -8.65
CA GLU A 61 -23.30 2.35 -8.86
C GLU A 61 -24.53 1.70 -9.51
N LEU A 62 -24.36 0.97 -10.62
CA LEU A 62 -25.49 0.35 -11.31
C LEU A 62 -26.12 -0.78 -10.49
N GLU A 63 -25.33 -1.52 -9.71
CA GLU A 63 -25.82 -2.58 -8.82
C GLU A 63 -26.80 -2.06 -7.76
N GLN A 64 -26.69 -0.78 -7.35
CA GLN A 64 -27.65 -0.15 -6.44
C GLN A 64 -29.02 0.07 -7.09
N SER A 65 -29.07 0.16 -8.42
CA SER A 65 -30.29 0.44 -9.19
C SER A 65 -30.92 -0.81 -9.82
N GLY A 66 -30.21 -1.94 -9.82
CA GLY A 66 -30.72 -3.20 -10.33
C GLY A 66 -29.64 -4.21 -10.75
N PRO A 67 -30.06 -5.39 -11.23
CA PRO A 67 -29.16 -6.42 -11.71
C PRO A 67 -28.22 -5.88 -12.78
N THR A 68 -26.91 -6.08 -12.59
CA THR A 68 -25.86 -5.45 -13.40
C THR A 68 -24.86 -6.48 -13.89
N ILE A 69 -24.45 -6.35 -15.15
CA ILE A 69 -23.34 -7.10 -15.74
C ILE A 69 -22.17 -6.16 -16.06
N ARG A 70 -20.96 -6.61 -15.74
CA ARG A 70 -19.70 -6.01 -16.20
C ARG A 70 -19.15 -6.81 -17.38
N ILE A 71 -18.96 -6.16 -18.52
CA ILE A 71 -18.42 -6.77 -19.74
C ILE A 71 -17.04 -6.17 -20.02
N VAL A 72 -16.00 -7.02 -19.93
CA VAL A 72 -14.62 -6.69 -20.30
C VAL A 72 -14.14 -7.73 -21.31
N GLY A 73 -13.92 -7.31 -22.55
CA GLY A 73 -13.61 -8.24 -23.63
C GLY A 73 -12.31 -9.04 -23.42
N ASP A 74 -11.34 -8.48 -22.71
CA ASP A 74 -10.09 -9.17 -22.40
C ASP A 74 -10.28 -10.33 -21.40
N ASP A 75 -11.25 -10.25 -20.48
CA ASP A 75 -11.55 -11.32 -19.51
C ASP A 75 -12.02 -12.60 -20.23
N LEU A 76 -12.73 -12.43 -21.35
CA LEU A 76 -13.31 -13.53 -22.14
C LEU A 76 -12.26 -14.37 -22.87
N ARG A 77 -11.02 -13.88 -23.01
CA ARG A 77 -9.93 -14.63 -23.66
C ARG A 77 -9.59 -15.93 -22.91
N SER A 78 -9.79 -15.93 -21.59
CA SER A 78 -9.50 -17.07 -20.73
C SER A 78 -10.36 -18.31 -21.03
N TYR A 79 -11.53 -18.12 -21.67
CA TYR A 79 -12.40 -19.21 -22.14
C TYR A 79 -11.89 -19.90 -23.41
N HIS A 80 -10.89 -19.32 -24.10
CA HIS A 80 -10.28 -19.99 -25.25
C HIS A 80 -9.53 -21.24 -24.78
N PRO A 81 -9.82 -22.45 -25.31
CA PRO A 81 -9.24 -23.71 -24.81
C PRO A 81 -7.71 -23.72 -24.82
N GLN A 82 -7.09 -23.04 -25.78
CA GLN A 82 -5.64 -22.92 -25.92
C GLN A 82 -5.03 -21.67 -25.27
N PHE A 83 -5.81 -20.86 -24.54
CA PHE A 83 -5.34 -19.59 -23.95
C PHE A 83 -4.06 -19.76 -23.13
N ARG A 84 -4.05 -20.75 -22.21
CA ARG A 84 -2.87 -21.05 -21.37
C ARG A 84 -1.67 -21.53 -22.19
N ALA A 85 -1.90 -22.25 -23.30
CA ALA A 85 -0.83 -22.71 -24.17
C ALA A 85 -0.17 -21.53 -24.91
N PHE A 86 -0.97 -20.60 -25.45
CA PHE A 86 -0.46 -19.38 -26.09
C PHE A 86 0.29 -18.49 -25.10
N GLN A 87 -0.23 -18.32 -23.88
CA GLN A 87 0.45 -17.57 -22.81
C GLN A 87 1.81 -18.19 -22.44
N LYS A 88 1.91 -19.52 -22.34
CA LYS A 88 3.19 -20.20 -22.08
C LYS A 88 4.19 -20.09 -23.24
N GLN A 89 3.69 -20.11 -24.48
CA GLN A 89 4.55 -20.06 -25.65
C GLN A 89 5.18 -18.67 -25.81
N ASN A 90 4.36 -17.62 -25.79
CA ASN A 90 4.83 -16.23 -25.81
C ASN A 90 3.70 -15.29 -25.34
N PRO A 91 3.77 -14.74 -24.12
CA PRO A 91 2.77 -13.81 -23.58
C PRO A 91 2.54 -12.57 -24.46
N GLU A 92 3.57 -12.08 -25.15
CA GLU A 92 3.50 -10.88 -25.99
C GLU A 92 2.65 -11.10 -27.25
N THR A 93 2.74 -12.28 -27.87
CA THR A 93 2.02 -12.60 -29.12
C THR A 93 0.72 -13.36 -28.90
N ALA A 94 0.50 -13.94 -27.70
CA ALA A 94 -0.67 -14.75 -27.36
C ALA A 94 -2.00 -14.07 -27.72
N SER A 95 -2.07 -12.75 -27.59
CA SER A 95 -3.29 -11.97 -27.85
C SER A 95 -3.77 -12.02 -29.31
N GLN A 96 -2.87 -12.29 -30.27
CA GLN A 96 -3.18 -12.37 -31.69
C GLN A 96 -4.04 -13.58 -32.02
N PHE A 97 -3.87 -14.67 -31.27
CA PHE A 97 -4.61 -15.91 -31.49
C PHE A 97 -5.99 -15.91 -30.85
N THR A 98 -6.24 -15.09 -29.82
CA THR A 98 -7.52 -15.10 -29.08
C THR A 98 -8.40 -13.89 -29.33
N GLN A 99 -7.91 -12.84 -29.99
CA GLN A 99 -8.64 -11.58 -30.14
C GLN A 99 -9.96 -11.73 -30.91
N THR A 100 -9.98 -12.56 -31.95
CA THR A 100 -11.15 -12.73 -32.83
C THR A 100 -12.29 -13.40 -32.08
N ASP A 101 -11.99 -14.48 -31.36
CA ASP A 101 -13.00 -15.22 -30.59
C ASP A 101 -13.52 -14.42 -29.41
N ALA A 102 -12.63 -13.75 -28.66
CA ALA A 102 -13.02 -12.87 -27.56
C ALA A 102 -13.89 -11.69 -28.04
N GLY A 103 -13.58 -11.13 -29.21
CA GLY A 103 -14.40 -10.10 -29.85
C GLY A 103 -15.82 -10.60 -30.14
N ARG A 104 -15.95 -11.77 -30.77
CA ARG A 104 -17.26 -12.39 -31.05
C ARG A 104 -18.05 -12.66 -29.77
N TRP A 105 -17.40 -13.17 -28.72
CA TRP A 105 -18.07 -13.40 -27.44
C TRP A 105 -18.50 -12.10 -26.76
N THR A 106 -17.70 -11.04 -26.86
CA THR A 106 -18.05 -9.72 -26.32
C THR A 106 -19.30 -9.17 -26.97
N GLU A 107 -19.40 -9.24 -28.30
CA GLU A 107 -20.59 -8.77 -29.04
C GLU A 107 -21.83 -9.59 -28.70
N LYS A 108 -21.71 -10.93 -28.63
CA LYS A 108 -22.81 -11.82 -28.25
C LYS A 108 -23.28 -11.58 -26.81
N LEU A 109 -22.34 -11.40 -25.88
CA LEU A 109 -22.65 -11.14 -24.47
C LEU A 109 -23.35 -9.80 -24.29
N LEU A 110 -22.89 -8.77 -25.00
CA LEU A 110 -23.53 -7.45 -24.99
C LEU A 110 -24.96 -7.52 -25.54
N ALA A 111 -25.18 -8.22 -26.66
CA ALA A 111 -26.51 -8.41 -27.23
C ALA A 111 -27.45 -9.17 -26.27
N ALA A 112 -26.97 -10.26 -25.67
CA ALA A 112 -27.73 -11.04 -24.70
C ALA A 112 -28.07 -10.24 -23.43
N ALA A 113 -27.15 -9.40 -22.95
CA ALA A 113 -27.39 -8.52 -21.81
C ALA A 113 -28.47 -7.46 -22.13
N ALA A 114 -28.38 -6.86 -23.32
CA ALA A 114 -29.34 -5.87 -23.79
C ALA A 114 -30.75 -6.48 -23.94
N GLU A 115 -30.85 -7.70 -24.49
CA GLU A 115 -32.11 -8.43 -24.61
C GLU A 115 -32.74 -8.75 -23.24
N ARG A 116 -31.92 -9.11 -22.25
CA ARG A 116 -32.38 -9.38 -20.87
C ARG A 116 -32.65 -8.12 -20.04
N LYS A 117 -32.39 -6.93 -20.59
CA LYS A 117 -32.64 -5.63 -19.92
C LYS A 117 -31.97 -5.50 -18.55
N VAL A 118 -30.79 -6.09 -18.37
CA VAL A 118 -29.97 -5.87 -17.17
C VAL A 118 -29.17 -4.57 -17.32
N ASN A 119 -28.74 -3.95 -16.23
CA ASN A 119 -27.80 -2.83 -16.32
C ASN A 119 -26.46 -3.31 -16.87
N ILE A 120 -25.78 -2.50 -17.68
CA ILE A 120 -24.56 -2.90 -18.38
C ILE A 120 -23.44 -1.90 -18.08
N VAL A 121 -22.30 -2.38 -17.57
CA VAL A 121 -21.05 -1.63 -17.59
C VAL A 121 -20.14 -2.26 -18.63
N PHE A 122 -19.89 -1.57 -19.74
CA PHE A 122 -19.14 -2.10 -20.87
C PHE A 122 -17.79 -1.38 -21.02
N GLU A 123 -16.69 -2.10 -20.78
CA GLU A 123 -15.35 -1.58 -20.99
C GLU A 123 -14.96 -1.65 -22.48
N THR A 124 -14.53 -0.53 -23.02
CA THR A 124 -13.99 -0.39 -24.36
C THR A 124 -12.81 0.59 -24.37
N THR A 125 -12.14 0.72 -25.49
CA THR A 125 -11.16 1.81 -25.70
C THR A 125 -11.78 3.05 -26.33
N MET A 126 -13.02 2.96 -26.82
CA MET A 126 -13.66 3.99 -27.68
C MET A 126 -12.74 4.46 -28.82
N ARG A 127 -11.99 3.52 -29.42
CA ARG A 127 -11.02 3.84 -30.48
C ARG A 127 -11.67 4.23 -31.80
N THR A 128 -12.84 3.68 -32.09
CA THR A 128 -13.52 3.85 -33.38
C THR A 128 -14.90 4.47 -33.15
N PRO A 129 -15.10 5.75 -33.50
CA PRO A 129 -16.35 6.48 -33.23
C PRO A 129 -17.59 5.78 -33.79
N GLU A 130 -17.47 5.15 -34.96
CA GLU A 130 -18.57 4.46 -35.64
C GLU A 130 -18.99 3.20 -34.89
N ASN A 131 -18.03 2.44 -34.36
CA ASN A 131 -18.32 1.27 -33.53
C ASN A 131 -18.96 1.67 -32.20
N VAL A 132 -18.50 2.78 -31.61
CA VAL A 132 -19.09 3.37 -30.40
C VAL A 132 -20.54 3.76 -30.67
N ALA A 133 -20.80 4.51 -31.75
CA ALA A 133 -22.15 4.91 -32.15
C ALA A 133 -23.06 3.71 -32.42
N ARG A 134 -22.55 2.66 -33.08
CA ARG A 134 -23.30 1.41 -33.32
C ARG A 134 -23.73 0.73 -32.01
N VAL A 135 -22.81 0.62 -31.05
CA VAL A 135 -23.10 0.02 -29.74
C VAL A 135 -24.16 0.83 -28.99
N ILE A 136 -24.04 2.16 -29.01
CA ILE A 136 -24.99 3.06 -28.36
C ILE A 136 -26.37 2.99 -29.03
N GLY A 137 -26.40 2.98 -30.37
CA GLY A 137 -27.65 2.85 -31.13
C GLY A 137 -28.39 1.55 -30.81
N MET A 138 -27.66 0.43 -30.68
CA MET A 138 -28.22 -0.85 -30.24
C MET A 138 -28.82 -0.76 -28.82
N ALA A 139 -28.10 -0.17 -27.87
CA ALA A 139 -28.57 -0.03 -26.50
C ALA A 139 -29.83 0.87 -26.42
N ARG A 140 -29.82 2.02 -27.13
CA ARG A 140 -30.99 2.92 -27.17
C ARG A 140 -32.20 2.28 -27.82
N ALA A 141 -32.00 1.50 -28.89
CA ALA A 141 -33.09 0.73 -29.51
C ALA A 141 -33.69 -0.31 -28.55
N ALA A 142 -32.89 -0.84 -27.62
CA ALA A 142 -33.36 -1.72 -26.54
C ALA A 142 -33.97 -0.96 -25.33
N GLY A 143 -34.04 0.37 -25.38
CA GLY A 143 -34.65 1.22 -24.34
C GLY A 143 -33.72 1.60 -23.19
N TYR A 144 -32.40 1.55 -23.39
CA TYR A 144 -31.42 1.93 -22.38
C TYR A 144 -31.22 3.45 -22.31
N GLU A 145 -31.03 3.93 -21.08
CA GLU A 145 -30.31 5.19 -20.83
C GLU A 145 -28.81 4.93 -20.91
N VAL A 146 -28.08 5.73 -21.67
CA VAL A 146 -26.67 5.48 -21.99
C VAL A 146 -25.80 6.61 -21.49
N GLU A 147 -24.77 6.25 -20.72
CA GLU A 147 -23.75 7.15 -20.21
C GLU A 147 -22.38 6.76 -20.78
N ALA A 148 -21.59 7.75 -21.19
CA ALA A 148 -20.20 7.56 -21.59
C ALA A 148 -19.26 8.10 -20.50
N ARG A 149 -18.42 7.23 -19.93
CA ARG A 149 -17.35 7.61 -19.02
C ARG A 149 -16.02 7.42 -19.71
N ALA A 150 -15.09 8.35 -19.59
CA ALA A 150 -13.72 8.14 -20.08
C ALA A 150 -12.66 8.57 -19.08
N VAL A 151 -11.52 7.86 -19.12
CA VAL A 151 -10.37 8.16 -18.25
C VAL A 151 -9.37 9.02 -19.01
N ALA A 152 -9.15 10.24 -18.52
CA ALA A 152 -8.22 11.21 -19.06
C ALA A 152 -6.83 11.03 -18.43
N VAL A 153 -5.88 10.56 -19.25
CA VAL A 153 -4.50 10.26 -18.83
C VAL A 153 -3.53 10.59 -19.97
N ASN A 154 -2.39 11.19 -19.62
CA ASN A 154 -1.30 11.46 -20.53
C ASN A 154 -0.86 10.17 -21.30
N PRO A 155 -0.71 10.22 -22.63
CA PRO A 155 -0.37 9.03 -23.44
C PRO A 155 0.92 8.32 -23.04
N ARG A 156 1.96 9.04 -22.60
CA ARG A 156 3.22 8.43 -22.14
C ARG A 156 3.03 7.70 -20.81
N LEU A 157 2.22 8.26 -19.91
CA LEU A 157 1.84 7.63 -18.65
C LEU A 157 1.04 6.33 -18.86
N SER A 158 0.09 6.33 -19.79
CA SER A 158 -0.66 5.10 -20.12
C SER A 158 0.20 4.07 -20.84
N TRP A 159 1.16 4.49 -21.67
CA TRP A 159 2.11 3.57 -22.32
C TRP A 159 3.02 2.88 -21.30
N GLN A 160 3.64 3.65 -20.39
CA GLN A 160 4.37 3.09 -19.26
C GLN A 160 3.50 2.14 -18.44
N GLY A 161 2.25 2.53 -18.16
CA GLY A 161 1.30 1.69 -17.42
C GLY A 161 1.08 0.31 -18.06
N ASN A 162 1.22 0.17 -19.38
CA ASN A 162 1.17 -1.13 -20.04
C ASN A 162 2.40 -1.99 -19.71
N HIS A 163 3.59 -1.40 -19.71
CA HIS A 163 4.83 -2.09 -19.32
C HIS A 163 4.82 -2.48 -17.85
N PHE A 164 4.45 -1.55 -16.97
CA PHE A 164 4.32 -1.80 -15.53
C PHE A 164 3.38 -2.97 -15.26
N ARG A 165 2.16 -2.92 -15.83
CA ARG A 165 1.18 -3.99 -15.65
C ARG A 165 1.68 -5.32 -16.22
N PHE A 166 2.36 -5.32 -17.35
CA PHE A 166 2.90 -6.54 -17.94
C PHE A 166 3.92 -7.21 -17.03
N GLU A 167 4.89 -6.46 -16.53
CA GLU A 167 5.93 -7.00 -15.65
C GLU A 167 5.35 -7.49 -14.31
N GLU A 168 4.42 -6.76 -13.71
CA GLU A 168 3.77 -7.19 -12.47
C GLU A 168 2.90 -8.44 -12.64
N MET A 169 2.18 -8.54 -13.77
CA MET A 169 1.38 -9.74 -14.06
C MET A 169 2.28 -10.96 -14.32
N LEU A 170 3.41 -10.79 -15.03
CA LEU A 170 4.37 -11.88 -15.20
C LEU A 170 4.95 -12.34 -13.87
N HIS A 171 5.33 -11.39 -13.01
CA HIS A 171 5.87 -11.70 -11.68
C HIS A 171 4.86 -12.44 -10.80
N ALA A 172 3.56 -12.09 -10.91
CA ALA A 172 2.47 -12.78 -10.22
C ALA A 172 2.12 -14.16 -10.81
N GLY A 173 2.69 -14.54 -11.97
CA GLY A 173 2.32 -15.75 -12.70
C GLY A 173 0.97 -15.65 -13.43
N ASP A 174 0.46 -14.43 -13.59
CA ASP A 174 -0.78 -14.12 -14.29
C ASP A 174 -0.57 -13.96 -15.80
N SER A 175 -1.68 -13.93 -16.55
CA SER A 175 -1.65 -13.76 -18.01
C SER A 175 -1.33 -12.33 -18.42
N ALA A 176 -0.05 -12.04 -18.65
CA ALA A 176 0.43 -10.72 -19.02
C ALA A 176 0.32 -10.46 -20.53
N ARG A 177 0.10 -9.19 -20.93
CA ARG A 177 0.28 -8.73 -22.32
C ARG A 177 0.61 -7.25 -22.38
N ILE A 178 1.43 -6.88 -23.35
CA ILE A 178 1.55 -5.48 -23.81
C ILE A 178 0.76 -5.35 -25.11
N PRO A 179 -0.23 -4.43 -25.20
CA PRO A 179 -0.90 -4.17 -26.46
C PRO A 179 0.08 -3.62 -27.50
N PRO A 180 -0.07 -3.92 -28.79
CA PRO A 180 0.73 -3.28 -29.84
C PRO A 180 0.64 -1.75 -29.73
N GLN A 181 1.76 -1.05 -29.89
CA GLN A 181 1.80 0.40 -29.67
C GLN A 181 0.83 1.17 -30.57
N HIS A 182 0.72 0.79 -31.84
CA HIS A 182 -0.24 1.40 -32.77
C HIS A 182 -1.71 1.24 -32.31
N VAL A 183 -2.05 0.19 -31.55
CA VAL A 183 -3.38 0.01 -30.96
C VAL A 183 -3.62 0.98 -29.81
N HIS A 184 -2.60 1.20 -28.98
CA HIS A 184 -2.62 2.20 -27.91
C HIS A 184 -2.78 3.61 -28.49
N ASP A 185 -1.93 3.98 -29.44
CA ASP A 185 -1.89 5.32 -30.02
C ASP A 185 -3.16 5.64 -30.80
N ALA A 186 -3.69 4.65 -31.55
CA ALA A 186 -5.00 4.79 -32.20
C ALA A 186 -6.13 5.00 -31.19
N ALA A 187 -6.07 4.36 -30.01
CA ALA A 187 -7.08 4.58 -28.96
C ALA A 187 -7.00 5.97 -28.33
N VAL A 188 -5.79 6.55 -28.20
CA VAL A 188 -5.61 7.94 -27.71
C VAL A 188 -6.31 8.92 -28.64
N THR A 189 -6.05 8.82 -29.95
CA THR A 189 -6.66 9.71 -30.95
C THR A 189 -8.15 9.42 -31.12
N GLY A 190 -8.51 8.15 -31.22
CA GLY A 190 -9.88 7.69 -31.44
C GLY A 190 -10.85 8.08 -30.31
N LEU A 191 -10.37 8.09 -29.06
CA LEU A 191 -11.17 8.52 -27.92
C LEU A 191 -11.58 9.99 -28.03
N ARG A 192 -10.67 10.87 -28.48
CA ARG A 192 -10.95 12.31 -28.66
C ARG A 192 -12.09 12.52 -29.68
N VAL A 193 -11.99 11.85 -30.82
CA VAL A 193 -13.00 11.93 -31.90
C VAL A 193 -14.31 11.29 -31.45
N SER A 194 -14.26 10.19 -30.71
CA SER A 194 -15.46 9.53 -30.21
C SER A 194 -16.23 10.45 -29.27
N LEU A 195 -15.58 11.06 -28.26
CA LEU A 195 -16.23 11.96 -27.31
C LEU A 195 -16.87 13.18 -27.99
N GLU A 196 -16.19 13.78 -28.95
CA GLU A 196 -16.75 14.89 -29.74
C GLU A 196 -17.99 14.46 -30.53
N LYS A 197 -17.95 13.28 -31.16
CA LYS A 197 -19.09 12.72 -31.88
C LYS A 197 -20.27 12.45 -30.93
N LEU A 198 -20.01 11.91 -29.73
CA LEU A 198 -21.05 11.62 -28.73
C LEU A 198 -21.85 12.87 -28.35
N GLU A 199 -21.17 13.99 -28.12
CA GLU A 199 -21.82 15.24 -27.75
C GLU A 199 -22.46 15.95 -28.95
N SER A 200 -21.74 16.07 -30.07
CA SER A 200 -22.24 16.79 -31.26
C SER A 200 -23.45 16.11 -31.92
N GLU A 201 -23.50 14.78 -31.91
CA GLU A 201 -24.61 14.00 -32.47
C GLU A 201 -25.65 13.61 -31.40
N ASN A 202 -25.50 14.06 -30.15
CA ASN A 202 -26.42 13.77 -29.04
C ASN A 202 -26.70 12.27 -28.82
N LEU A 203 -25.65 11.45 -28.90
CA LEU A 203 -25.80 9.99 -28.90
C LEU A 203 -26.04 9.40 -27.51
N VAL A 204 -25.62 10.09 -26.45
CA VAL A 204 -25.69 9.63 -25.06
C VAL A 204 -26.44 10.63 -24.18
N ASP A 205 -26.88 10.16 -23.01
CA ASP A 205 -27.63 10.94 -22.03
C ASP A 205 -26.70 11.66 -21.03
N ARG A 206 -25.45 11.19 -20.87
CA ARG A 206 -24.40 11.82 -20.05
C ARG A 206 -23.00 11.50 -20.56
N VAL A 207 -22.08 12.47 -20.46
CA VAL A 207 -20.64 12.29 -20.71
C VAL A 207 -19.86 12.72 -19.47
N GLN A 208 -18.97 11.85 -18.99
CA GLN A 208 -18.13 12.13 -17.82
C GLN A 208 -16.66 11.80 -18.12
N LEU A 209 -15.75 12.73 -17.79
CA LEU A 209 -14.31 12.50 -17.83
C LEU A 209 -13.74 12.45 -16.42
N ARG A 210 -12.85 11.49 -16.19
CA ARG A 210 -12.20 11.28 -14.90
C ARG A 210 -10.70 11.16 -15.02
N THR A 211 -9.97 11.60 -14.00
CA THR A 211 -8.55 11.23 -13.85
C THR A 211 -8.43 9.76 -13.47
N ARG A 212 -7.21 9.21 -13.59
CA ARG A 212 -6.88 7.87 -13.08
C ARG A 212 -7.17 7.70 -11.58
N GLY A 213 -7.11 8.79 -10.80
CA GLY A 213 -7.42 8.81 -9.36
C GLY A 213 -8.93 8.91 -9.05
N GLY A 214 -9.78 8.96 -10.08
CA GLY A 214 -11.24 8.98 -9.92
C GLY A 214 -11.86 10.37 -9.81
N ILE A 215 -11.06 11.44 -9.83
CA ILE A 215 -11.53 12.84 -9.81
C ILE A 215 -12.29 13.13 -11.11
N VAL A 216 -13.50 13.67 -11.02
CA VAL A 216 -14.30 14.10 -12.17
C VAL A 216 -13.77 15.43 -12.70
N LEU A 217 -13.33 15.44 -13.96
CA LEU A 217 -12.82 16.63 -14.67
C LEU A 217 -13.90 17.32 -15.50
N TYR A 218 -14.85 16.52 -16.00
CA TYR A 218 -15.94 16.96 -16.85
C TYR A 218 -17.15 16.10 -16.57
N ASP A 219 -18.31 16.72 -16.53
CA ASP A 219 -19.58 16.03 -16.32
C ASP A 219 -20.70 16.83 -16.98
N ASN A 220 -21.28 16.30 -18.04
CA ASN A 220 -22.33 16.95 -18.79
C ASN A 220 -23.49 15.99 -19.03
N GLU A 221 -24.68 16.42 -18.63
CA GLU A 221 -25.91 15.67 -18.81
C GLU A 221 -26.77 16.31 -19.91
N ARG A 222 -27.54 15.47 -20.60
CA ARG A 222 -28.46 15.90 -21.65
C ARG A 222 -29.88 16.00 -21.11
N GLY A 223 -30.41 17.22 -21.07
CA GLY A 223 -31.79 17.50 -20.71
C GLY A 223 -32.73 17.63 -21.92
N PRO A 224 -34.02 17.96 -21.67
CA PRO A 224 -35.01 18.19 -22.73
C PRO A 224 -34.64 19.31 -23.71
N ALA A 225 -33.87 20.30 -23.25
CA ALA A 225 -33.42 21.45 -24.03
C ALA A 225 -32.05 21.25 -24.70
N GLY A 226 -31.45 20.05 -24.62
CA GLY A 226 -30.08 19.77 -25.06
C GLY A 226 -29.12 19.60 -23.88
N TRP A 227 -27.82 19.73 -24.13
CA TRP A 227 -26.78 19.62 -23.10
C TRP A 227 -26.91 20.71 -22.03
N THR A 228 -26.71 20.34 -20.76
CA THR A 228 -26.74 21.28 -19.62
C THR A 228 -25.60 22.30 -19.67
N GLN A 229 -24.46 21.91 -20.24
CA GLN A 229 -23.29 22.75 -20.46
C GLN A 229 -22.84 22.64 -21.93
N PRO A 230 -22.10 23.64 -22.45
CA PRO A 230 -21.49 23.53 -23.77
C PRO A 230 -20.66 22.23 -23.91
N PRO A 231 -20.78 21.50 -25.03
CA PRO A 231 -19.93 20.34 -25.33
C PRO A 231 -18.44 20.68 -25.30
N GLU A 232 -17.72 20.12 -24.33
CA GLU A 232 -16.28 20.38 -24.13
C GLU A 232 -15.51 19.11 -23.75
N ALA A 233 -16.09 17.92 -23.91
CA ALA A 233 -15.43 16.67 -23.51
C ALA A 233 -14.09 16.48 -24.24
N ARG A 234 -14.05 16.69 -25.56
CA ARG A 234 -12.80 16.57 -26.34
C ARG A 234 -11.72 17.53 -25.84
N ALA A 235 -12.06 18.82 -25.69
CA ALA A 235 -11.11 19.84 -25.25
C ALA A 235 -10.61 19.56 -23.83
N THR A 236 -11.49 19.12 -22.92
CA THR A 236 -11.10 18.77 -21.54
C THR A 236 -10.19 17.55 -21.50
N LEU A 237 -10.46 16.53 -22.30
CA LEU A 237 -9.58 15.37 -22.44
C LEU A 237 -8.19 15.79 -22.97
N GLU A 238 -8.15 16.59 -24.04
CA GLU A 238 -6.89 17.05 -24.63
C GLU A 238 -6.07 17.87 -23.63
N ARG A 239 -6.72 18.80 -22.90
CA ARG A 239 -6.08 19.60 -21.85
C ARG A 239 -5.42 18.73 -20.78
N GLU A 240 -6.11 17.72 -20.26
CA GLU A 240 -5.52 16.84 -19.25
C GLU A 240 -4.43 15.94 -19.84
N GLN A 241 -4.59 15.46 -21.07
CA GLN A 241 -3.57 14.64 -21.74
C GLN A 241 -2.26 15.41 -21.97
N THR A 242 -2.33 16.72 -22.22
CA THR A 242 -1.17 17.58 -22.47
C THR A 242 -0.74 18.40 -21.27
N ARG A 243 -1.44 18.30 -20.13
CA ARG A 243 -1.11 19.08 -18.93
C ARG A 243 0.34 18.79 -18.52
N PRO A 244 1.17 19.83 -18.31
CA PRO A 244 2.50 19.64 -17.75
C PRO A 244 2.41 18.90 -16.42
N MET A 245 3.09 17.77 -16.33
CA MET A 245 3.14 17.00 -15.10
C MET A 245 3.81 17.84 -14.00
N THR A 246 3.27 17.76 -12.80
CA THR A 246 3.93 18.31 -11.61
C THR A 246 5.25 17.58 -11.38
N ARG A 247 6.18 18.20 -10.65
CA ARG A 247 7.47 17.57 -10.31
C ARG A 247 7.27 16.20 -9.61
N GLY A 248 6.27 16.09 -8.75
CA GLY A 248 5.92 14.82 -8.11
C GLY A 248 5.33 13.77 -9.06
N GLU A 249 4.57 14.16 -10.07
CA GLU A 249 4.06 13.25 -11.12
C GLU A 249 5.19 12.76 -12.03
N LEU A 250 6.09 13.65 -12.45
CA LEU A 250 7.29 13.31 -13.22
C LEU A 250 8.19 12.33 -12.47
N GLN A 251 8.31 12.52 -11.15
CA GLN A 251 9.14 11.67 -10.35
C GLN A 251 8.57 10.25 -10.23
N ARG A 252 7.26 10.13 -9.94
CA ARG A 252 6.58 8.83 -9.97
C ARG A 252 6.71 8.16 -11.33
N PHE A 253 6.58 8.94 -12.40
CA PHE A 253 6.79 8.45 -13.76
C PHE A 253 8.24 7.95 -13.98
N SER A 254 9.27 8.60 -13.44
CA SER A 254 10.64 8.06 -13.53
C SER A 254 10.82 6.77 -12.71
N ASP A 255 10.26 6.75 -11.50
CA ASP A 255 10.35 5.61 -10.58
C ASP A 255 9.66 4.36 -11.17
N ASP A 256 8.47 4.51 -11.78
CA ASP A 256 7.72 3.42 -12.42
C ASP A 256 8.48 2.82 -13.60
N TRP A 257 9.24 3.63 -14.37
CA TRP A 257 10.12 3.11 -15.43
C TRP A 257 11.31 2.35 -14.87
N SER A 258 11.90 2.84 -13.78
CA SER A 258 13.01 2.17 -13.10
C SER A 258 12.56 0.81 -12.54
N HIS A 259 11.35 0.75 -11.99
CA HIS A 259 10.72 -0.49 -11.52
C HIS A 259 10.52 -1.49 -12.67
N VAL A 260 9.97 -1.04 -13.81
CA VAL A 260 9.82 -1.88 -15.01
C VAL A 260 11.18 -2.47 -15.44
N LEU A 261 12.22 -1.64 -15.53
CA LEU A 261 13.56 -2.10 -15.90
C LEU A 261 14.12 -3.12 -14.90
N GLY A 262 13.95 -2.87 -13.60
CA GLY A 262 14.37 -3.80 -12.54
C GLY A 262 13.65 -5.15 -12.63
N ARG A 263 12.34 -5.17 -12.92
CA ARG A 263 11.59 -6.42 -13.16
C ARG A 263 12.06 -7.16 -14.39
N MET A 264 12.35 -6.43 -15.49
CA MET A 264 12.91 -7.02 -16.69
C MET A 264 14.27 -7.67 -16.43
N GLU A 265 15.13 -7.03 -15.64
CA GLU A 265 16.43 -7.56 -15.21
C GLU A 265 16.23 -8.82 -14.32
N GLU A 266 15.34 -8.76 -13.31
CA GLU A 266 15.03 -9.88 -12.41
C GLU A 266 14.56 -11.14 -13.17
N ARG A 267 13.70 -10.98 -14.17
CA ARG A 267 13.22 -12.11 -14.99
C ARG A 267 14.18 -12.51 -16.12
N HIS A 268 15.37 -11.92 -16.19
CA HIS A 268 16.38 -12.15 -17.22
C HIS A 268 15.83 -11.93 -18.64
N ALA A 269 15.14 -10.80 -18.84
CA ALA A 269 14.66 -10.40 -20.16
C ALA A 269 15.84 -10.23 -21.15
N PRO A 270 15.62 -10.46 -22.46
CA PRO A 270 16.67 -10.24 -23.46
C PRO A 270 17.27 -8.83 -23.40
N GLU A 271 18.60 -8.71 -23.47
CA GLU A 271 19.30 -7.43 -23.31
C GLU A 271 18.86 -6.37 -24.33
N ASP A 272 18.57 -6.77 -25.56
CA ASP A 272 18.05 -5.89 -26.62
C ASP A 272 16.70 -5.28 -26.23
N ARG A 273 15.86 -6.04 -25.53
CA ARG A 273 14.57 -5.58 -25.03
C ARG A 273 14.73 -4.63 -23.85
N ILE A 274 15.62 -4.95 -22.91
CA ILE A 274 15.95 -4.05 -21.79
C ILE A 274 16.49 -2.72 -22.32
N ALA A 275 17.40 -2.76 -23.30
CA ALA A 275 17.96 -1.57 -23.93
C ALA A 275 16.89 -0.72 -24.62
N ALA A 276 15.98 -1.34 -25.38
CA ALA A 276 14.88 -0.62 -26.05
C ALA A 276 13.95 0.08 -25.05
N VAL A 277 13.58 -0.60 -23.95
CA VAL A 277 12.74 -0.01 -22.90
C VAL A 277 13.48 1.09 -22.14
N ARG A 278 14.79 0.92 -21.89
CA ARG A 278 15.63 1.93 -21.24
C ARG A 278 15.73 3.21 -22.07
N THR A 279 15.98 3.08 -23.37
CA THR A 279 15.98 4.23 -24.29
C THR A 279 14.63 4.93 -24.27
N ARG A 280 13.52 4.18 -24.32
CA ARG A 280 12.18 4.75 -24.25
C ARG A 280 11.91 5.48 -22.94
N ALA A 281 12.32 4.91 -21.81
CA ALA A 281 12.17 5.54 -20.49
C ALA A 281 12.89 6.90 -20.43
N VAL A 282 14.13 6.96 -20.92
CA VAL A 282 14.93 8.19 -20.99
C VAL A 282 14.26 9.23 -21.90
N GLU A 283 13.78 8.82 -23.08
CA GLU A 283 13.06 9.70 -24.00
C GLU A 283 11.78 10.28 -23.39
N ASP A 284 10.96 9.42 -22.75
CA ASP A 284 9.71 9.83 -22.13
C ASP A 284 9.95 10.81 -20.98
N VAL A 285 10.92 10.53 -20.10
CA VAL A 285 11.28 11.41 -18.97
C VAL A 285 11.83 12.75 -19.47
N ASN A 286 12.74 12.74 -20.44
CA ASN A 286 13.31 13.96 -21.01
C ASN A 286 12.24 14.84 -21.68
N HIS A 287 11.30 14.23 -22.40
CA HIS A 287 10.20 14.95 -23.04
C HIS A 287 9.31 15.66 -22.01
N LEU A 288 8.91 14.94 -20.95
CA LEU A 288 8.02 15.51 -19.93
C LEU A 288 8.75 16.55 -19.04
N LEU A 289 10.06 16.38 -18.81
CA LEU A 289 10.90 17.41 -18.19
C LEU A 289 11.02 18.67 -19.05
N ALA A 290 11.18 18.52 -20.36
CA ALA A 290 11.20 19.65 -21.28
C ALA A 290 9.88 20.41 -21.27
N GLN A 291 8.76 19.69 -21.36
CA GLN A 291 7.42 20.27 -21.25
C GLN A 291 7.22 21.03 -19.94
N ARG A 292 7.74 20.52 -18.82
CA ARG A 292 7.69 21.22 -17.53
C ARG A 292 8.57 22.46 -17.50
N ARG A 293 9.78 22.41 -18.07
CA ARG A 293 10.67 23.59 -18.17
C ARG A 293 10.06 24.70 -19.02
N GLU A 294 9.36 24.36 -20.09
CA GLU A 294 8.62 25.32 -20.91
C GLU A 294 7.48 25.96 -20.10
N ALA A 295 6.71 25.16 -19.37
CA ALA A 295 5.66 25.67 -18.48
C ALA A 295 6.20 26.54 -17.33
N ASP A 296 7.38 26.21 -16.78
CA ASP A 296 8.06 27.00 -15.75
C ASP A 296 8.71 28.29 -16.34
N GLY A 297 9.07 28.27 -17.63
CA GLY A 297 9.72 29.37 -18.34
C GLY A 297 8.78 30.49 -18.78
N ASP A 298 7.49 30.18 -18.96
CA ASP A 298 6.45 31.18 -19.29
C ASP A 298 6.08 32.07 -18.08
N ASP A 299 6.43 31.64 -16.85
CA ASP A 299 6.18 32.37 -15.59
C ASP A 299 7.35 33.30 -15.21
N GLY A 300 8.42 33.36 -16.02
CA GLY A 300 9.67 34.04 -15.69
C GLY A 300 10.42 34.63 -16.88
N SER A 301 10.18 35.92 -17.13
CA SER A 301 10.98 36.75 -18.05
C SER A 301 12.50 36.53 -17.91
N ARG A 302 13.12 36.15 -19.04
CA ARG A 302 14.51 36.42 -19.47
C ARG A 302 15.59 36.51 -18.38
N ARG A 303 16.45 35.48 -18.29
CA ARG A 303 17.92 35.70 -18.17
C ARG A 303 18.68 34.73 -19.07
N GLY A 304 19.57 35.31 -19.88
CA GLY A 304 20.23 34.72 -21.04
C GLY A 304 21.23 33.60 -20.74
N ARG A 305 21.51 32.84 -21.80
CA ARG A 305 22.53 31.79 -21.88
C ARG A 305 23.95 32.37 -21.94
N SER A 306 24.96 31.57 -21.54
CA SER A 306 26.15 31.28 -22.36
C SER A 306 27.08 30.24 -21.69
N ILE A 307 27.21 29.01 -22.21
CA ILE A 307 28.29 28.47 -23.09
C ILE A 307 29.45 27.86 -22.28
N PHE A 308 29.61 26.52 -22.40
CA PHE A 308 30.58 25.61 -21.74
C PHE A 308 30.34 25.22 -20.28
N GLN A 309 29.47 24.24 -20.04
CA GLN A 309 29.74 23.24 -18.99
C GLN A 309 29.33 21.85 -19.47
N THR A 310 30.31 21.11 -19.99
CA THR A 310 30.32 19.64 -19.89
C THR A 310 31.00 19.30 -18.57
N ARG A 311 30.21 19.21 -17.51
CA ARG A 311 30.58 18.50 -16.27
C ARG A 311 29.36 17.73 -15.82
N ALA A 312 29.60 16.54 -15.25
CA ALA A 312 28.58 15.63 -14.74
C ALA A 312 27.44 16.42 -14.09
N ASP A 313 26.23 16.18 -14.56
CA ASP A 313 25.07 17.01 -14.28
C ASP A 313 24.82 17.08 -12.77
N ALA A 314 25.35 18.15 -12.16
CA ALA A 314 25.19 18.43 -10.75
C ALA A 314 23.70 18.62 -10.43
N LEU A 315 22.85 18.99 -11.41
CA LEU A 315 21.40 19.05 -11.28
C LEU A 315 20.79 17.64 -11.22
N ALA A 316 21.32 16.65 -11.94
CA ALA A 316 20.84 15.26 -11.87
C ALA A 316 21.22 14.59 -10.53
N MET A 317 22.48 14.72 -10.08
CA MET A 317 22.89 14.25 -8.73
C MET A 317 22.20 15.06 -7.61
N PHE A 318 21.88 16.33 -7.85
CA PHE A 318 21.13 17.18 -6.93
C PHE A 318 19.64 16.85 -6.92
N VAL A 319 19.01 16.49 -8.04
CA VAL A 319 17.62 15.99 -8.08
C VAL A 319 17.52 14.70 -7.28
N GLU A 320 18.53 13.82 -7.37
CA GLU A 320 18.62 12.59 -6.58
C GLU A 320 18.80 12.84 -5.05
N LEU A 321 19.58 13.87 -4.67
CA LEU A 321 19.77 14.29 -3.27
C LEU A 321 18.60 15.14 -2.71
N TYR A 322 17.96 15.95 -3.55
CA TYR A 322 16.77 16.79 -3.28
C TYR A 322 15.53 15.91 -3.11
N ASP A 323 15.44 14.82 -3.89
CA ASP A 323 14.43 13.79 -3.75
C ASP A 323 14.53 13.06 -2.41
N ASN A 324 15.72 12.62 -2.01
CA ASN A 324 15.87 11.86 -0.76
C ASN A 324 15.67 12.72 0.50
N ALA A 325 15.82 14.05 0.41
CA ALA A 325 15.61 14.97 1.54
C ALA A 325 14.13 15.30 1.82
N LEU A 326 13.22 15.07 0.86
CA LEU A 326 11.80 15.43 0.92
C LEU A 326 10.84 14.23 0.76
N ARG A 327 11.37 13.02 0.60
CA ARG A 327 10.58 11.78 0.47
C ARG A 327 10.22 11.16 1.83
N ASP A 328 9.27 10.23 1.81
CA ASP A 328 9.00 9.26 2.89
C ASP A 328 9.50 7.86 2.47
N ALA A 329 9.36 6.84 3.34
CA ALA A 329 9.74 5.46 3.02
C ALA A 329 8.95 4.82 1.84
N GLU A 330 7.97 5.55 1.29
CA GLU A 330 7.14 5.20 0.14
C GLU A 330 7.35 6.19 -1.03
N ARG A 331 8.41 7.02 -0.99
CA ARG A 331 8.87 7.90 -2.07
C ARG A 331 7.92 9.07 -2.46
N ARG A 332 7.08 9.58 -1.55
CA ARG A 332 6.16 10.73 -1.80
C ARG A 332 6.75 12.12 -1.40
N PRO A 333 6.53 13.22 -2.16
CA PRO A 333 7.37 14.43 -2.00
C PRO A 333 6.94 15.50 -0.98
N ILE A 334 5.82 15.38 -0.23
CA ILE A 334 5.39 16.35 0.83
C ILE A 334 4.21 15.81 1.67
N GLY A 335 3.44 14.84 1.15
CA GLY A 335 2.20 14.37 1.80
C GLY A 335 2.35 13.82 3.21
N ASN A 336 3.55 13.41 3.63
CA ASN A 336 3.76 12.99 5.02
C ASN A 336 3.91 14.16 5.99
N ILE A 337 4.40 15.34 5.57
CA ILE A 337 4.51 16.52 6.46
C ILE A 337 3.13 17.10 6.75
N GLU A 338 2.29 17.25 5.72
CA GLU A 338 0.88 17.62 5.87
C GLU A 338 0.14 16.60 6.76
N ALA A 339 0.19 15.31 6.39
CA ALA A 339 -0.48 14.27 7.18
C ALA A 339 0.03 14.19 8.62
N HIS A 340 1.31 14.48 8.86
CA HIS A 340 1.92 14.53 10.17
C HIS A 340 1.49 15.78 10.96
N ALA A 341 1.44 16.96 10.35
CA ALA A 341 0.97 18.18 10.99
C ALA A 341 -0.50 18.06 11.42
N VAL A 342 -1.36 17.54 10.54
CA VAL A 342 -2.77 17.34 10.90
C VAL A 342 -2.94 16.13 11.84
N GLY A 343 -2.14 15.09 11.66
CA GLY A 343 -2.08 13.93 12.54
C GLY A 343 -1.69 14.32 13.97
N ARG A 344 -0.77 15.27 14.13
CA ARG A 344 -0.35 15.82 15.42
C ARG A 344 -1.49 16.51 16.15
N LEU A 345 -2.21 17.42 15.47
CA LEU A 345 -3.37 18.09 16.06
C LEU A 345 -4.44 17.08 16.50
N SER A 346 -4.70 16.07 15.65
CA SER A 346 -5.65 14.99 15.96
C SER A 346 -5.23 14.20 17.20
N GLN A 347 -3.96 13.85 17.32
CA GLN A 347 -3.44 13.09 18.46
C GLN A 347 -3.43 13.90 19.75
N SER A 348 -3.06 15.17 19.68
CA SER A 348 -3.15 16.07 20.84
C SER A 348 -4.59 16.20 21.33
N TYR A 349 -5.57 16.27 20.43
CA TYR A 349 -6.98 16.31 20.80
C TYR A 349 -7.47 14.98 21.40
N MET A 350 -7.10 13.83 20.82
CA MET A 350 -7.39 12.51 21.39
C MET A 350 -6.82 12.35 22.80
N ALA A 351 -5.59 12.81 23.04
CA ALA A 351 -4.97 12.80 24.36
C ALA A 351 -5.77 13.67 25.36
N LEU A 352 -6.21 14.86 24.97
CA LEU A 352 -7.07 15.71 25.82
C LEU A 352 -8.43 15.04 26.11
N LYS A 353 -9.04 14.36 25.14
CA LYS A 353 -10.29 13.61 25.34
C LYS A 353 -10.11 12.42 26.27
N LEU A 354 -8.95 11.77 26.25
CA LEU A 354 -8.64 10.70 27.20
C LEU A 354 -8.47 11.24 28.63
N VAL A 355 -7.81 12.39 28.80
CA VAL A 355 -7.73 13.06 30.10
C VAL A 355 -9.13 13.42 30.61
N GLU A 356 -9.98 13.98 29.74
CA GLU A 356 -11.37 14.30 30.06
C GLU A 356 -12.16 13.04 30.47
N THR A 357 -11.98 11.94 29.74
CA THR A 357 -12.64 10.66 30.02
C THR A 357 -12.18 10.05 31.35
N ALA A 358 -10.87 10.01 31.59
CA ALA A 358 -10.31 9.49 32.84
C ALA A 358 -10.80 10.30 34.05
N ARG A 359 -10.87 11.64 33.91
CA ARG A 359 -11.44 12.54 34.91
C ARG A 359 -12.93 12.25 35.17
N ASP A 360 -13.72 12.12 34.11
CA ASP A 360 -15.18 11.94 34.23
C ASP A 360 -15.56 10.57 34.78
N LEU A 361 -14.70 9.57 34.59
CA LEU A 361 -14.82 8.25 35.20
C LEU A 361 -14.23 8.16 36.62
N GLY A 362 -13.61 9.23 37.14
CA GLY A 362 -12.98 9.22 38.46
C GLY A 362 -11.69 8.39 38.55
N LEU A 363 -11.01 8.17 37.42
CA LEU A 363 -9.79 7.36 37.32
C LEU A 363 -8.50 8.16 37.60
N LEU A 364 -8.60 9.49 37.66
CA LEU A 364 -7.50 10.38 38.01
C LEU A 364 -7.51 10.61 39.54
N PRO A 365 -6.38 10.37 40.25
CA PRO A 365 -6.28 10.67 41.68
C PRO A 365 -6.44 12.17 41.98
N ASP A 366 -6.98 12.47 43.16
CA ASP A 366 -7.06 13.83 43.67
C ASP A 366 -5.65 14.45 43.86
N ASP A 367 -5.54 15.77 43.66
CA ASP A 367 -4.29 16.55 43.74
C ASP A 367 -3.14 16.06 42.83
N SER A 368 -3.45 15.27 41.80
CA SER A 368 -2.48 14.85 40.80
C SER A 368 -2.27 15.90 39.69
N THR A 369 -1.09 15.87 39.07
CA THR A 369 -0.76 16.77 37.95
C THR A 369 -0.37 15.97 36.72
N ILE A 370 -0.81 16.40 35.54
CA ILE A 370 -0.38 15.78 34.30
C ILE A 370 0.96 16.35 33.88
N VAL A 371 1.93 15.47 33.62
CA VAL A 371 3.29 15.83 33.20
C VAL A 371 3.64 15.17 31.86
N ALA A 372 4.49 15.85 31.08
CA ALA A 372 5.03 15.29 29.85
C ALA A 372 6.14 14.28 30.17
N THR A 373 6.06 13.11 29.57
CA THR A 373 7.11 12.08 29.59
C THR A 373 7.64 11.83 28.19
N ARG A 374 8.77 11.12 28.08
CA ARG A 374 9.27 10.69 26.77
C ARG A 374 8.36 9.58 26.24
N ALA A 375 8.11 9.59 24.93
CA ALA A 375 7.38 8.50 24.29
C ALA A 375 8.05 7.15 24.57
N MET A 376 7.35 6.28 25.30
CA MET A 376 7.84 4.94 25.66
C MET A 376 7.47 3.89 24.61
N VAL A 377 6.35 4.07 23.90
CA VAL A 377 5.93 3.18 22.81
C VAL A 377 6.52 3.70 21.50
N GLN A 378 7.51 2.99 20.98
CA GLN A 378 8.17 3.31 19.72
C GLN A 378 7.85 2.24 18.69
N ASP A 379 7.33 2.63 17.53
CA ASP A 379 7.47 1.80 16.34
C ASP A 379 8.96 1.79 15.94
N LYS A 380 9.68 0.73 16.33
CA LYS A 380 11.12 0.57 16.07
C LYS A 380 11.45 0.29 14.58
N ARG A 381 10.47 0.37 13.67
CA ARG A 381 10.60 0.10 12.23
C ARG A 381 11.07 1.31 11.39
N GLY A 382 11.88 2.21 11.96
CA GLY A 382 12.45 3.34 11.23
C GLY A 382 13.71 2.94 10.44
N ALA A 383 13.79 3.32 9.16
CA ALA A 383 14.99 3.11 8.34
C ALA A 383 16.06 4.19 8.64
N ARG A 384 17.32 3.97 8.23
CA ARG A 384 18.34 5.04 8.27
C ARG A 384 17.92 6.26 7.44
N GLU A 385 17.16 6.06 6.39
CA GLU A 385 16.75 7.08 5.44
C GLU A 385 15.61 7.97 5.99
N PHE A 386 14.58 7.36 6.60
CA PHE A 386 13.40 8.04 7.16
C PHE A 386 13.15 7.59 8.62
N PRO A 387 13.60 8.36 9.62
CA PRO A 387 13.40 8.01 11.02
C PRO A 387 11.92 8.18 11.44
N ALA A 388 11.46 7.39 12.39
CA ALA A 388 10.12 7.53 12.96
C ALA A 388 9.98 8.87 13.72
N ALA A 389 8.89 9.59 13.44
CA ALA A 389 8.49 10.83 14.08
C ALA A 389 7.20 10.60 14.89
N HIS A 390 7.15 11.02 16.14
CA HIS A 390 5.93 10.90 16.94
C HIS A 390 4.93 11.98 16.53
N ARG A 391 3.68 11.59 16.28
CA ARG A 391 2.63 12.59 16.03
C ARG A 391 2.34 13.40 17.29
N LEU A 392 2.38 12.78 18.47
CA LEU A 392 2.14 13.45 19.74
C LEU A 392 3.46 14.05 20.29
N PRO A 393 3.51 15.36 20.64
CA PRO A 393 4.76 16.00 21.07
C PRO A 393 5.42 15.43 22.34
N ALA A 394 4.63 14.78 23.19
CA ALA A 394 5.08 14.07 24.39
C ALA A 394 4.01 13.08 24.86
N ASP A 395 4.42 11.99 25.49
CA ASP A 395 3.51 11.10 26.21
C ASP A 395 3.06 11.77 27.51
N LEU A 396 1.92 11.35 28.07
CA LEU A 396 1.31 11.95 29.25
C LEU A 396 1.29 10.96 30.41
N ALA A 397 1.79 11.42 31.56
CA ALA A 397 1.71 10.69 32.82
C ALA A 397 1.02 11.55 33.89
N VAL A 398 0.38 10.88 34.83
CA VAL A 398 -0.19 11.46 36.04
C VAL A 398 0.87 11.34 37.13
N GLU A 399 1.34 12.48 37.62
CA GLU A 399 2.26 12.60 38.75
C GLU A 399 1.44 12.81 40.03
N MET A 400 1.61 11.90 40.97
CA MET A 400 0.97 11.92 42.29
C MET A 400 1.77 12.81 43.25
N PRO A 401 1.17 13.32 44.36
CA PRO A 401 1.86 14.19 45.32
C PRO A 401 3.13 13.59 45.95
N ASN A 402 3.22 12.26 46.01
CA ASN A 402 4.40 11.52 46.48
C ASN A 402 5.55 11.47 45.45
N GLY A 403 5.38 12.07 44.28
CA GLY A 403 6.34 12.08 43.16
C GLY A 403 6.30 10.84 42.26
N GLU A 404 5.44 9.87 42.55
CA GLU A 404 5.25 8.68 41.72
C GLU A 404 4.47 9.04 40.45
N ARG A 405 4.88 8.44 39.33
CA ARG A 405 4.32 8.73 38.01
C ARG A 405 3.73 7.48 37.40
N LYS A 406 2.48 7.59 36.96
CA LYS A 406 1.76 6.52 36.27
C LYS A 406 1.30 7.01 34.90
N ARG A 407 1.42 6.20 33.84
CA ARG A 407 1.03 6.65 32.48
C ARG A 407 -0.48 6.85 32.41
N LEU A 408 -0.94 7.83 31.63
CA LEU A 408 -2.38 8.07 31.47
C LEU A 408 -3.13 6.80 31.04
N THR A 409 -2.55 5.99 30.14
CA THR A 409 -3.14 4.72 29.69
C THR A 409 -3.36 3.72 30.84
N GLU A 410 -2.49 3.71 31.85
CA GLU A 410 -2.53 2.73 32.95
C GLU A 410 -3.60 3.06 34.00
N HIS A 411 -4.30 4.18 33.86
CA HIS A 411 -5.47 4.54 34.68
C HIS A 411 -6.77 3.90 34.20
N PHE A 412 -6.80 3.30 33.00
CA PHE A 412 -7.95 2.58 32.47
C PHE A 412 -7.89 1.09 32.89
N ASP A 413 -8.99 0.51 33.39
CA ASP A 413 -9.00 -0.85 33.97
C ASP A 413 -9.20 -1.96 32.92
N VAL A 414 -9.80 -1.60 31.77
CA VAL A 414 -10.05 -2.55 30.68
C VAL A 414 -8.78 -2.69 29.84
N GLY A 415 -8.16 -3.88 29.88
CA GLY A 415 -6.93 -4.15 29.12
C GLY A 415 -7.06 -3.93 27.60
N LEU A 416 -8.25 -4.08 27.02
CA LEU A 416 -8.52 -3.73 25.62
C LEU A 416 -8.37 -2.22 25.38
N ASN A 417 -8.87 -1.39 26.30
CA ASN A 417 -8.74 0.06 26.23
C ASN A 417 -7.29 0.48 26.36
N GLN A 418 -6.52 -0.13 27.27
CA GLN A 418 -5.08 0.14 27.39
C GLN A 418 -4.35 -0.11 26.07
N VAL A 419 -4.60 -1.26 25.43
CA VAL A 419 -3.99 -1.63 24.14
C VAL A 419 -4.43 -0.70 23.02
N ALA A 420 -5.72 -0.34 22.96
CA ALA A 420 -6.25 0.56 21.94
C ALA A 420 -5.68 1.98 22.10
N VAL A 421 -5.64 2.51 23.32
CA VAL A 421 -5.08 3.83 23.64
C VAL A 421 -3.58 3.88 23.32
N ASP A 422 -2.81 2.87 23.74
CA ASP A 422 -1.39 2.83 23.42
C ASP A 422 -1.16 2.72 21.91
N ARG A 423 -1.90 1.87 21.18
CA ARG A 423 -1.74 1.73 19.73
C ARG A 423 -2.20 2.97 18.94
N ASP A 424 -3.38 3.47 19.25
CA ASP A 424 -4.07 4.45 18.41
C ASP A 424 -3.81 5.90 18.81
N VAL A 425 -3.31 6.13 20.03
CA VAL A 425 -2.97 7.47 20.53
C VAL A 425 -1.46 7.67 20.73
N PHE A 426 -0.84 6.87 21.60
CA PHE A 426 0.54 7.13 22.05
C PHE A 426 1.64 6.53 21.15
N ALA A 427 1.34 5.47 20.40
CA ALA A 427 2.31 4.78 19.54
C ALA A 427 2.33 5.25 18.08
N ARG A 428 1.42 6.16 17.67
CA ARG A 428 1.34 6.57 16.26
C ARG A 428 2.54 7.39 15.85
N THR A 429 3.30 6.84 14.91
CA THR A 429 4.47 7.47 14.31
C THR A 429 4.29 7.62 12.80
N ASP A 430 4.93 8.65 12.26
CA ASP A 430 5.10 8.86 10.82
C ASP A 430 6.56 8.64 10.42
N ARG A 431 6.79 8.38 9.13
CA ARG A 431 8.15 8.25 8.56
C ARG A 431 8.52 9.50 7.78
N LEU A 432 9.13 10.48 8.46
CA LEU A 432 9.51 11.74 7.84
C LEU A 432 10.99 11.74 7.43
N SER A 433 11.38 12.71 6.59
CA SER A 433 12.80 12.94 6.32
C SER A 433 13.54 13.37 7.59
N ARG A 434 14.85 13.12 7.63
CA ARG A 434 15.68 13.55 8.78
C ARG A 434 15.58 15.05 9.03
N MET A 435 15.46 15.86 7.97
CA MET A 435 15.30 17.30 8.09
C MET A 435 13.96 17.66 8.74
N ALA A 436 12.88 17.02 8.32
CA ALA A 436 11.57 17.17 8.94
C ALA A 436 11.56 16.74 10.41
N ASN A 437 12.27 15.66 10.78
CA ASN A 437 12.42 15.25 12.18
C ASN A 437 13.21 16.25 13.03
N VAL A 438 14.21 16.92 12.44
CA VAL A 438 14.94 17.99 13.13
C VAL A 438 14.03 19.18 13.39
N VAL A 439 13.26 19.61 12.37
CA VAL A 439 12.27 20.70 12.51
C VAL A 439 11.20 20.33 13.54
N ASP A 440 10.71 19.10 13.50
CA ASP A 440 9.73 18.56 14.44
C ASP A 440 10.23 18.62 15.89
N SER A 441 11.43 18.09 16.15
CA SER A 441 12.07 18.16 17.47
C SER A 441 12.28 19.61 17.94
N TRP A 442 12.54 20.55 17.02
CA TRP A 442 12.64 21.96 17.36
C TRP A 442 11.29 22.56 17.75
N LEU A 443 10.20 22.20 17.05
CA LEU A 443 8.84 22.63 17.37
C LEU A 443 8.40 22.12 18.76
N GLU A 444 8.69 20.85 19.06
CA GLU A 444 8.44 20.26 20.39
C GLU A 444 9.12 21.06 21.51
N THR A 445 10.41 21.35 21.31
CA THR A 445 11.26 22.09 22.26
C THR A 445 10.87 23.57 22.34
N ALA A 446 10.38 24.15 21.24
CA ALA A 446 9.95 25.54 21.16
C ALA A 446 8.62 25.82 21.90
N GLY A 447 7.93 24.77 22.38
CA GLY A 447 6.85 24.94 23.34
C GLY A 447 5.66 24.01 23.18
N MET A 448 5.57 23.21 22.11
CA MET A 448 4.42 22.33 21.89
C MET A 448 4.20 21.35 23.06
N ARG A 449 5.28 20.82 23.67
CA ARG A 449 5.19 19.96 24.86
C ARG A 449 4.55 20.67 26.06
N LYS A 450 5.04 21.88 26.36
CA LYS A 450 4.52 22.70 27.47
C LYS A 450 3.06 23.10 27.24
N THR A 451 2.72 23.43 25.99
CA THR A 451 1.35 23.76 25.60
C THR A 451 0.40 22.57 25.80
N LEU A 452 0.77 21.37 25.36
CA LEU A 452 -0.04 20.17 25.53
C LEU A 452 -0.26 19.85 27.01
N VAL A 453 0.78 19.90 27.83
CA VAL A 453 0.69 19.68 29.29
C VAL A 453 -0.21 20.73 29.96
N ARG A 454 -0.08 22.00 29.58
CA ARG A 454 -0.94 23.08 30.09
C ARG A 454 -2.41 22.83 29.76
N ALA A 455 -2.71 22.42 28.53
CA ALA A 455 -4.06 22.06 28.11
C ALA A 455 -4.57 20.85 28.89
N ALA A 456 -3.77 19.78 29.02
CA ALA A 456 -4.15 18.57 29.75
C ALA A 456 -4.49 18.86 31.22
N ASN A 457 -3.70 19.69 31.91
CA ASN A 457 -4.00 20.09 33.29
C ASN A 457 -5.25 20.98 33.40
N ALA A 458 -5.53 21.85 32.43
CA ALA A 458 -6.77 22.63 32.41
C ALA A 458 -8.00 21.73 32.24
N VAL A 459 -7.88 20.65 31.45
CA VAL A 459 -8.92 19.62 31.30
C VAL A 459 -9.06 18.80 32.58
N ALA A 460 -7.96 18.27 33.12
CA ALA A 460 -7.97 17.45 34.35
C ALA A 460 -8.61 18.20 35.54
N SER A 461 -8.32 19.50 35.70
CA SER A 461 -8.85 20.36 36.78
C SER A 461 -10.26 20.92 36.53
N ARG A 462 -10.99 20.45 35.50
CA ARG A 462 -12.32 20.94 35.09
C ARG A 462 -12.41 22.43 34.73
N ARG A 463 -11.27 23.13 34.58
CA ARG A 463 -11.27 24.54 34.16
C ARG A 463 -11.72 24.72 32.71
N MET A 464 -11.51 23.69 31.88
CA MET A 464 -11.86 23.69 30.46
C MET A 464 -12.32 22.30 30.02
N SER A 465 -13.15 22.25 28.97
CA SER A 465 -13.38 21.00 28.22
C SER A 465 -12.19 20.71 27.30
N ALA A 466 -12.06 19.46 26.84
CA ALA A 466 -11.02 19.10 25.87
C ALA A 466 -11.11 19.92 24.57
N SER A 467 -12.33 20.24 24.11
CA SER A 467 -12.55 21.07 22.92
C SER A 467 -12.11 22.52 23.13
N ALA A 468 -12.44 23.11 24.28
CA ALA A 468 -12.00 24.47 24.61
C ALA A 468 -10.47 24.53 24.80
N ALA A 469 -9.88 23.56 25.49
CA ALA A 469 -8.44 23.46 25.65
C ALA A 469 -7.70 23.29 24.30
N MET A 470 -8.30 22.57 23.33
CA MET A 470 -7.75 22.48 21.98
C MET A 470 -7.72 23.83 21.27
N SER A 471 -8.87 24.52 21.21
CA SER A 471 -9.02 25.78 20.49
C SER A 471 -8.29 26.96 21.15
N ASP A 472 -8.28 27.05 22.48
CA ASP A 472 -7.80 28.24 23.20
C ASP A 472 -6.36 28.09 23.71
N ILE A 473 -5.86 26.85 23.83
CA ILE A 473 -4.51 26.57 24.35
C ILE A 473 -3.63 25.90 23.30
N VAL A 474 -4.07 24.78 22.71
CA VAL A 474 -3.21 23.94 21.84
C VAL A 474 -2.96 24.60 20.49
N GLU A 475 -4.01 24.93 19.74
CA GLU A 475 -3.90 25.53 18.41
C GLU A 475 -3.06 26.84 18.42
N PRO A 476 -3.34 27.83 19.30
CA PRO A 476 -2.54 29.05 19.37
C PRO A 476 -1.11 28.80 19.89
N GLY A 477 -0.95 27.86 20.82
CA GLY A 477 0.36 27.52 21.37
C GLY A 477 1.27 26.80 20.38
N TYR A 478 0.69 26.05 19.43
CA TYR A 478 1.42 25.40 18.34
C TYR A 478 1.83 26.41 17.28
N ALA A 479 0.93 27.32 16.87
CA ALA A 479 1.28 28.45 15.99
C ALA A 479 2.42 29.29 16.58
N ALA A 480 2.38 29.60 17.89
CA ALA A 480 3.45 30.31 18.57
C ALA A 480 4.78 29.52 18.60
N ALA A 481 4.74 28.18 18.66
CA ALA A 481 5.93 27.33 18.60
C ALA A 481 6.55 27.31 17.20
N VAL A 482 5.72 27.32 16.14
CA VAL A 482 6.16 27.48 14.74
C VAL A 482 6.87 28.81 14.55
N ALA A 483 6.27 29.92 15.01
CA ALA A 483 6.87 31.26 14.93
C ALA A 483 8.22 31.36 15.67
N ARG A 484 8.31 30.82 16.89
CA ARG A 484 9.58 30.77 17.65
C ARG A 484 10.65 29.93 16.96
N THR A 485 10.26 28.83 16.33
CA THR A 485 11.19 27.95 15.61
C THR A 485 11.72 28.62 14.34
N ARG A 486 10.86 29.36 13.62
CA ARG A 486 11.27 30.19 12.48
C ARG A 486 12.28 31.27 12.89
N GLN A 487 12.00 32.01 13.97
CA GLN A 487 12.93 33.02 14.50
C GLN A 487 14.27 32.39 14.93
N ARG A 488 14.25 31.17 15.48
CA ARG A 488 15.46 30.43 15.84
C ARG A 488 16.26 30.03 14.60
N LEU A 489 15.60 29.57 13.53
CA LEU A 489 16.23 29.23 12.26
C LEU A 489 16.94 30.45 11.65
N ASP A 490 16.24 31.59 11.57
CA ASP A 490 16.81 32.84 11.05
C ASP A 490 18.02 33.31 11.88
N ARG A 491 17.92 33.25 13.21
CA ARG A 491 19.03 33.60 14.11
C ARG A 491 20.23 32.69 13.92
N ASN A 492 20.01 31.38 13.82
CA ASN A 492 21.09 30.41 13.60
C ASN A 492 21.78 30.65 12.24
N MET A 493 21.01 31.08 11.23
CA MET A 493 21.58 31.38 9.91
C MET A 493 22.36 32.68 9.89
N ALA A 494 21.86 33.73 10.52
CA ALA A 494 22.62 34.97 10.71
C ALA A 494 23.93 34.73 11.49
N LEU A 495 23.93 33.83 12.49
CA LEU A 495 25.14 33.46 13.21
C LEU A 495 26.12 32.69 12.32
N ALA A 496 25.65 31.70 11.54
CA ALA A 496 26.49 30.95 10.60
C ALA A 496 27.10 31.82 9.50
N GLU A 497 26.35 32.77 8.95
CA GLU A 497 26.83 33.75 7.97
C GLU A 497 27.91 34.64 8.58
N ARG A 498 27.69 35.16 9.79
CA ARG A 498 28.70 35.94 10.53
C ARG A 498 29.96 35.14 10.82
N THR A 499 29.84 33.86 11.18
CA THR A 499 30.99 32.97 11.41
C THR A 499 31.79 32.76 10.12
N THR A 500 31.11 32.54 8.99
CA THR A 500 31.78 32.34 7.69
C THR A 500 32.52 33.60 7.25
N ILE A 501 31.91 34.77 7.43
CA ILE A 501 32.55 36.07 7.15
C ILE A 501 33.77 36.26 8.06
N ALA A 502 33.65 35.96 9.35
CA ALA A 502 34.76 36.09 10.30
C ALA A 502 35.95 35.16 9.98
N THR A 503 35.70 33.95 9.47
CA THR A 503 36.76 33.01 9.03
C THR A 503 37.35 33.34 7.66
N SER A 504 36.65 34.13 6.83
CA SER A 504 37.15 34.59 5.52
C SER A 504 38.11 35.78 5.60
N ILE A 505 38.15 36.46 6.76
CA ILE A 505 39.09 37.52 7.05
C ILE A 505 40.36 36.89 7.61
N VAL A 506 41.38 36.79 6.76
CA VAL A 506 42.72 36.29 7.12
C VAL A 506 43.68 37.45 7.32
N ASP A 507 44.65 37.28 8.22
CA ASP A 507 45.73 38.25 8.40
C ASP A 507 46.75 38.20 7.23
N GLN A 508 47.79 39.04 7.30
CA GLN A 508 48.83 39.13 6.26
C GLN A 508 49.63 37.83 6.05
N ARG A 509 49.47 36.83 6.93
CA ARG A 509 50.12 35.51 6.87
C ARG A 509 49.16 34.41 6.44
N GLY A 510 47.89 34.73 6.17
CA GLY A 510 46.87 33.77 5.74
C GLY A 510 46.14 33.07 6.87
N GLU A 511 46.35 33.49 8.12
CA GLU A 511 45.70 32.88 9.29
C GLU A 511 44.36 33.57 9.61
N PRO A 512 43.28 32.83 9.94
CA PRO A 512 41.99 33.42 10.25
C PRO A 512 42.07 34.36 11.47
N PHE A 513 41.55 35.58 11.33
CA PHE A 513 41.67 36.65 12.33
C PHE A 513 41.07 36.30 13.72
N ARG A 514 40.19 35.29 13.80
CA ARG A 514 39.77 34.63 15.05
C ARG A 514 39.45 33.15 14.82
N ALA A 515 40.04 32.26 15.61
CA ALA A 515 39.57 30.89 15.77
C ALA A 515 38.41 30.86 16.79
N MET A 516 37.23 30.38 16.38
CA MET A 516 36.12 30.10 17.29
C MET A 516 35.52 28.72 17.02
N VAL A 517 35.11 28.06 18.11
CA VAL A 517 34.59 26.70 18.15
C VAL A 517 33.25 26.59 17.42
N ASP A 518 33.12 25.59 16.56
CA ASP A 518 31.94 25.29 15.77
C ASP A 518 30.85 24.62 16.64
N ASP A 519 29.98 25.43 17.24
CA ASP A 519 28.91 24.95 18.14
C ASP A 519 27.54 24.80 17.43
N LEU A 520 27.53 24.81 16.08
CA LEU A 520 26.30 24.74 15.30
C LEU A 520 25.98 23.29 14.92
N ARG A 521 24.85 22.78 15.44
CA ARG A 521 24.32 21.42 15.18
C ARG A 521 24.01 21.10 13.71
N LEU A 522 24.08 22.09 12.81
CA LEU A 522 23.99 21.91 11.36
C LEU A 522 25.41 21.83 10.81
N ARG A 523 25.99 20.62 10.85
CA ARG A 523 27.36 20.29 10.39
C ARG A 523 27.53 20.40 8.87
N THR A 524 26.99 21.42 8.22
CA THR A 524 27.13 21.65 6.78
C THR A 524 28.26 22.67 6.57
N GLY A 525 29.35 22.24 5.95
CA GLY A 525 30.60 23.02 5.82
C GLY A 525 30.57 24.19 4.82
N ASP A 526 29.50 24.34 4.02
CA ASP A 526 29.44 25.28 2.90
C ASP A 526 28.23 26.25 3.02
N LEU A 527 28.45 27.54 2.75
CA LEU A 527 27.46 28.63 2.83
C LEU A 527 26.27 28.38 1.88
N GLU A 528 26.53 27.82 0.71
CA GLU A 528 25.49 27.53 -0.28
C GLU A 528 24.59 26.37 0.17
N ASN A 529 25.18 25.35 0.81
CA ASN A 529 24.44 24.23 1.41
C ASN A 529 23.64 24.65 2.65
N ARG A 530 24.13 25.65 3.40
CA ARG A 530 23.40 26.27 4.52
C ARG A 530 22.17 27.05 4.06
N ALA A 531 22.31 27.88 3.03
CA ALA A 531 21.17 28.60 2.43
C ALA A 531 20.11 27.62 1.89
N ARG A 532 20.56 26.53 1.26
CA ARG A 532 19.67 25.44 0.81
C ARG A 532 18.97 24.71 1.95
N ALA A 533 19.68 24.38 3.04
CA ALA A 533 19.08 23.75 4.21
C ALA A 533 18.06 24.67 4.92
N LYS A 534 18.33 25.99 4.96
CA LYS A 534 17.38 27.00 5.45
C LYS A 534 16.07 26.97 4.67
N ALA A 535 16.16 27.04 3.34
CA ALA A 535 14.98 27.02 2.47
C ALA A 535 14.14 25.74 2.65
N MET A 536 14.80 24.59 2.85
CA MET A 536 14.10 23.32 3.13
C MET A 536 13.36 23.35 4.49
N MET A 537 14.01 23.83 5.54
CA MET A 537 13.37 23.95 6.86
C MET A 537 12.23 24.97 6.85
N GLU A 538 12.37 26.07 6.10
CA GLU A 538 11.31 27.07 5.90
C GLU A 538 10.09 26.47 5.22
N ALA A 539 10.28 25.69 4.15
CA ALA A 539 9.19 25.00 3.46
C ALA A 539 8.44 24.01 4.39
N ILE A 540 9.15 23.26 5.23
CA ILE A 540 8.53 22.37 6.22
C ILE A 540 7.73 23.16 7.26
N LEU A 541 8.27 24.29 7.73
CA LEU A 541 7.61 25.17 8.69
C LEU A 541 6.37 25.85 8.07
N ASP A 542 6.44 26.26 6.81
CA ASP A 542 5.32 26.83 6.07
C ASP A 542 4.20 25.82 5.87
N GLU A 543 4.54 24.58 5.48
CA GLU A 543 3.56 23.51 5.37
C GLU A 543 2.90 23.19 6.72
N THR A 544 3.71 23.08 7.78
CA THR A 544 3.20 22.87 9.15
C THR A 544 2.29 24.05 9.60
N ALA A 545 2.63 25.28 9.22
CA ALA A 545 1.86 26.47 9.53
C ALA A 545 0.53 26.57 8.76
N ARG A 546 0.34 25.83 7.65
CA ARG A 546 -0.96 25.81 6.96
C ARG A 546 -2.03 25.08 7.76
N HIS A 547 -1.64 24.18 8.65
CA HIS A 547 -2.54 23.35 9.44
C HIS A 547 -2.55 23.78 10.92
N GLU A 548 -3.11 24.96 11.20
CA GLU A 548 -3.19 25.51 12.57
C GLU A 548 -4.42 25.06 13.35
N ARG A 549 -5.45 24.53 12.67
CA ARG A 549 -6.74 24.15 13.27
C ARG A 549 -7.13 22.73 12.94
N LEU A 550 -7.71 22.05 13.92
CA LEU A 550 -8.25 20.71 13.74
C LEU A 550 -9.68 20.77 13.16
N ASP A 551 -9.89 20.10 12.03
CA ASP A 551 -11.18 20.06 11.35
C ASP A 551 -12.28 19.35 12.17
N ALA A 552 -13.54 19.63 11.82
CA ALA A 552 -14.70 19.13 12.56
C ALA A 552 -14.88 17.62 12.46
N GLU A 553 -14.47 17.00 11.35
CA GLU A 553 -14.61 15.55 11.15
C GLU A 553 -13.67 14.78 12.09
N ARG A 554 -12.41 15.20 12.16
CA ARG A 554 -11.42 14.60 13.08
C ARG A 554 -11.76 14.85 14.54
N ARG A 555 -12.36 16.00 14.87
CA ARG A 555 -12.90 16.25 16.22
C ARG A 555 -13.99 15.22 16.57
N ARG A 556 -14.95 14.98 15.66
CA ARG A 556 -16.00 13.94 15.85
C ARG A 556 -15.41 12.54 16.02
N MET A 557 -14.43 12.16 15.18
CA MET A 557 -13.78 10.84 15.28
C MET A 557 -13.08 10.64 16.64
N ALA A 558 -12.41 11.66 17.16
CA ALA A 558 -11.77 11.60 18.47
C ALA A 558 -12.80 11.51 19.61
N GLU A 559 -13.94 12.19 19.49
CA GLU A 559 -15.04 12.09 20.44
C GLU A 559 -15.68 10.70 20.45
N GLU A 560 -15.89 10.09 19.29
CA GLU A 560 -16.41 8.72 19.17
C GLU A 560 -15.44 7.70 19.75
N PHE A 561 -14.14 7.84 19.48
CA PHE A 561 -13.10 7.01 20.08
C PHE A 561 -13.14 7.10 21.62
N ALA A 562 -13.15 8.31 22.16
CA ALA A 562 -13.21 8.52 23.61
C ALA A 562 -14.50 7.98 24.24
N ARG A 563 -15.64 8.12 23.55
CA ARG A 563 -16.92 7.53 23.96
C ARG A 563 -16.82 6.00 24.04
N GLY A 564 -16.23 5.37 23.03
CA GLY A 564 -16.00 3.92 23.03
C GLY A 564 -15.13 3.44 24.20
N ILE A 565 -14.07 4.19 24.54
CA ILE A 565 -13.25 3.91 25.73
C ILE A 565 -14.10 4.03 27.00
N ALA A 566 -14.87 5.11 27.15
CA ALA A 566 -15.72 5.34 28.32
C ALA A 566 -16.79 4.26 28.50
N ASP A 567 -17.45 3.85 27.43
CA ASP A 567 -18.49 2.83 27.46
C ASP A 567 -17.92 1.45 27.78
N ASN A 568 -16.72 1.13 27.28
CA ASN A 568 -15.99 -0.08 27.65
C ASN A 568 -15.64 -0.10 29.14
N GLU A 569 -15.13 1.01 29.71
CA GLU A 569 -14.82 1.08 31.15
C GLU A 569 -16.07 0.88 32.00
N ARG A 570 -17.19 1.54 31.66
CA ARG A 570 -18.45 1.37 32.39
C ARG A 570 -19.01 -0.05 32.29
N SER A 571 -18.98 -0.65 31.10
CA SER A 571 -19.63 -1.95 30.86
C SER A 571 -18.78 -3.18 31.20
N LEU A 572 -17.45 -3.09 31.05
CA LEU A 572 -16.51 -4.20 31.25
C LEU A 572 -15.66 -4.03 32.52
N GLY A 573 -15.47 -2.81 33.01
CA GLY A 573 -14.81 -2.54 34.29
C GLY A 573 -15.62 -3.06 35.48
N GLU A 574 -16.94 -2.81 35.50
CA GLU A 574 -17.85 -3.34 36.54
C GLU A 574 -17.96 -4.87 36.53
N ARG A 575 -17.83 -5.52 35.36
CA ARG A 575 -17.84 -7.00 35.26
C ARG A 575 -16.60 -7.66 35.87
N ARG A 576 -15.49 -6.93 36.05
CA ARG A 576 -14.27 -7.46 36.68
C ARG A 576 -14.33 -7.45 38.21
N SER A 577 -15.11 -6.57 38.85
CA SER A 577 -15.28 -6.60 40.31
C SER A 577 -16.28 -7.69 40.76
N ILE A 578 -17.18 -8.14 39.89
CA ILE A 578 -18.21 -9.16 40.20
C ILE A 578 -17.84 -10.57 39.65
N GLY A 579 -16.73 -10.70 38.91
CA GLY A 579 -16.36 -11.93 38.17
C GLY A 579 -15.48 -12.97 38.89
N ARG A 580 -15.50 -13.07 40.22
CA ARG A 580 -14.90 -14.21 40.97
C ARG A 580 -15.98 -15.11 41.54
N SER A 581 -16.86 -15.66 40.70
CA SER A 581 -17.66 -16.88 40.99
C SER A 581 -18.78 -17.03 39.95
N ALA A 582 -18.58 -17.90 38.94
CA ALA A 582 -19.59 -18.81 38.37
C ALA A 582 -19.21 -19.23 36.91
N GLY A 583 -18.94 -20.53 36.74
CA GLY A 583 -19.09 -21.34 35.51
C GLY A 583 -18.60 -20.80 34.16
N ARG A 584 -17.41 -21.23 33.71
CA ARG A 584 -17.02 -21.14 32.28
C ARG A 584 -17.82 -22.14 31.43
N PRO A 585 -18.27 -21.79 30.22
CA PRO A 585 -18.61 -22.78 29.19
C PRO A 585 -17.32 -23.48 28.69
N ASP A 586 -17.41 -24.79 28.44
CA ASP A 586 -16.27 -25.64 28.04
C ASP A 586 -15.64 -25.19 26.71
N VAL A 587 -14.32 -25.22 26.63
CA VAL A 587 -13.51 -24.76 25.48
C VAL A 587 -12.90 -25.98 24.78
N LEU A 588 -13.06 -26.10 23.45
CA LEU A 588 -12.51 -27.22 22.66
C LEU A 588 -11.00 -27.08 22.42
N VAL A 589 -10.53 -25.85 22.14
CA VAL A 589 -9.10 -25.55 22.02
C VAL A 589 -8.85 -24.20 22.66
N ALA A 590 -8.12 -24.19 23.77
CA ALA A 590 -7.80 -22.96 24.49
C ALA A 590 -6.88 -22.04 23.68
N GLY A 591 -7.12 -20.74 23.79
CA GLY A 591 -6.15 -19.74 23.38
C GLY A 591 -4.88 -19.84 24.22
N ARG A 592 -3.72 -19.77 23.57
CA ARG A 592 -2.40 -19.80 24.21
C ARG A 592 -1.61 -18.55 23.85
N HIS A 593 -0.89 -18.03 24.83
CA HIS A 593 0.09 -16.99 24.59
C HIS A 593 1.41 -17.65 24.22
N LEU A 594 1.87 -17.43 22.99
CA LEU A 594 3.20 -17.81 22.56
C LEU A 594 4.13 -16.58 22.75
N PRO A 595 5.20 -16.69 23.56
CA PRO A 595 6.11 -15.56 23.82
C PRO A 595 6.84 -15.12 22.55
N ASP A 596 7.39 -13.91 22.55
CA ASP A 596 8.21 -13.42 21.44
C ASP A 596 9.51 -14.24 21.31
N LEU A 597 10.03 -14.36 20.08
CA LEU A 597 11.32 -15.01 19.85
C LEU A 597 12.44 -14.21 20.52
N THR A 598 13.34 -14.93 21.17
CA THR A 598 14.62 -14.39 21.63
C THR A 598 15.57 -14.20 20.45
N GLU A 599 16.55 -13.30 20.58
CA GLU A 599 17.58 -13.12 19.55
C GLU A 599 18.37 -14.41 19.25
N LYS A 600 18.51 -15.28 20.25
CA LYS A 600 19.16 -16.58 20.08
C LYS A 600 18.35 -17.49 19.14
N GLU A 601 17.04 -17.59 19.36
CA GLU A 601 16.16 -18.41 18.51
C GLU A 601 16.06 -17.88 17.07
N ILE A 602 16.14 -16.55 16.89
CA ILE A 602 16.21 -15.94 15.58
C ILE A 602 17.53 -16.30 14.89
N ALA A 603 18.65 -16.23 15.60
CA ALA A 603 19.96 -16.60 15.07
C ALA A 603 20.01 -18.08 14.64
N ASP A 604 19.55 -19.00 15.50
CA ASP A 604 19.50 -20.43 15.21
C ASP A 604 18.66 -20.73 13.94
N LYS A 605 17.57 -20.00 13.74
CA LYS A 605 16.71 -20.12 12.54
C LYS A 605 17.35 -19.52 11.29
N LEU A 606 18.10 -18.43 11.40
CA LEU A 606 18.86 -17.84 10.29
C LEU A 606 19.99 -18.76 9.83
N ASP A 607 20.70 -19.40 10.76
CA ASP A 607 21.75 -20.35 10.43
C ASP A 607 21.21 -21.56 9.64
N GLY A 608 20.01 -22.03 9.99
CA GLY A 608 19.30 -23.10 9.29
C GLY A 608 18.63 -22.71 7.96
N SER A 609 18.70 -21.45 7.51
CA SER A 609 18.06 -21.01 6.26
C SER A 609 18.84 -21.51 5.04
N ALA A 610 18.18 -22.28 4.16
CA ALA A 610 18.77 -22.76 2.90
C ALA A 610 19.21 -21.60 2.00
N ARG A 611 18.43 -20.52 1.95
CA ARG A 611 18.75 -19.33 1.15
C ARG A 611 20.03 -18.64 1.61
N LEU A 612 20.24 -18.55 2.92
CA LEU A 612 21.47 -17.98 3.48
C LEU A 612 22.66 -18.93 3.30
N ALA A 613 22.43 -20.25 3.34
CA ALA A 613 23.47 -21.22 3.04
C ALA A 613 24.02 -21.07 1.61
N ASP A 614 23.16 -20.89 0.62
CA ASP A 614 23.57 -20.69 -0.78
C ASP A 614 24.41 -19.40 -0.93
N LYS A 615 23.99 -18.32 -0.28
CA LYS A 615 24.73 -17.04 -0.30
C LYS A 615 26.06 -17.11 0.45
N ARG A 616 26.15 -17.86 1.55
CA ARG A 616 27.44 -18.13 2.22
C ARG A 616 28.40 -18.88 1.30
N ALA A 617 27.90 -19.89 0.58
CA ALA A 617 28.72 -20.65 -0.38
C ALA A 617 29.22 -19.78 -1.55
N GLU A 618 28.39 -18.86 -2.04
CA GLU A 618 28.78 -17.86 -3.05
C GLU A 618 29.91 -16.95 -2.54
N ILE A 619 29.77 -16.42 -1.31
CA ILE A 619 30.79 -15.58 -0.67
C ILE A 619 32.10 -16.36 -0.44
N GLU A 620 32.04 -17.61 0.01
CA GLU A 620 33.22 -18.46 0.19
C GLU A 620 33.98 -18.68 -1.13
N ASN A 621 33.25 -18.85 -2.24
CA ASN A 621 33.85 -19.00 -3.56
C ASN A 621 34.51 -17.70 -4.04
N LEU A 622 33.82 -16.57 -3.91
CA LEU A 622 34.37 -15.25 -4.25
C LEU A 622 35.56 -14.88 -3.35
N SER A 623 35.53 -15.25 -2.07
CA SER A 623 36.63 -15.05 -1.12
C SER A 623 37.89 -15.82 -1.54
N ARG A 624 37.73 -17.06 -2.03
CA ARG A 624 38.82 -17.85 -2.61
C ARG A 624 39.45 -17.15 -3.82
N LEU A 625 38.64 -16.53 -4.68
CA LEU A 625 39.13 -15.84 -5.88
C LEU A 625 39.85 -14.52 -5.57
N VAL A 626 39.43 -13.80 -4.53
CA VAL A 626 39.99 -12.49 -4.16
C VAL A 626 41.21 -12.61 -3.25
N PHE A 627 41.16 -13.49 -2.24
CA PHE A 627 42.21 -13.60 -1.21
C PHE A 627 43.04 -14.89 -1.29
N GLY A 628 42.68 -15.83 -2.19
CA GLY A 628 43.31 -17.15 -2.22
C GLY A 628 42.91 -18.06 -1.05
N ASN A 629 42.01 -17.60 -0.18
CA ASN A 629 41.54 -18.31 1.01
C ASN A 629 40.03 -18.11 1.17
N SER A 630 39.25 -19.19 1.13
CA SER A 630 37.79 -19.14 1.29
C SER A 630 37.30 -18.70 2.68
N GLN A 631 38.18 -18.71 3.68
CA GLN A 631 37.86 -18.31 5.05
C GLN A 631 38.26 -16.86 5.38
N ALA A 632 38.83 -16.12 4.42
CA ALA A 632 39.34 -14.76 4.67
C ALA A 632 38.24 -13.80 5.17
N VAL A 633 36.99 -14.00 4.75
CA VAL A 633 35.84 -13.18 5.15
C VAL A 633 34.87 -13.90 6.11
N ALA A 634 35.21 -15.09 6.60
CA ALA A 634 34.29 -15.90 7.40
C ALA A 634 33.86 -15.22 8.72
N SER A 635 34.80 -14.54 9.39
CA SER A 635 34.51 -13.74 10.59
C SER A 635 33.61 -12.55 10.27
N SER A 636 33.82 -11.89 9.13
CA SER A 636 32.95 -10.81 8.67
C SER A 636 31.55 -11.33 8.39
N VAL A 637 31.41 -12.45 7.66
CA VAL A 637 30.12 -13.09 7.39
C VAL A 637 29.39 -13.49 8.67
N ALA A 638 30.08 -14.06 9.65
CA ALA A 638 29.51 -14.42 10.96
C ALA A 638 29.08 -13.18 11.78
N SER A 639 29.69 -12.02 11.52
CA SER A 639 29.34 -10.75 12.17
C SER A 639 28.19 -10.01 11.49
N ILE A 640 27.81 -10.41 10.27
CA ILE A 640 26.69 -9.80 9.54
C ILE A 640 25.38 -10.21 10.22
N ARG A 641 24.71 -9.22 10.81
CA ARG A 641 23.39 -9.38 11.46
C ARG A 641 22.25 -8.70 10.72
N ASP A 642 22.58 -7.82 9.76
CA ASP A 642 21.66 -6.98 9.02
C ASP A 642 22.32 -6.44 7.73
N ALA A 643 21.55 -5.74 6.88
CA ALA A 643 22.05 -5.13 5.64
C ALA A 643 23.18 -4.12 5.89
N ARG A 644 23.17 -3.45 7.04
CA ARG A 644 24.19 -2.45 7.40
C ARG A 644 25.54 -3.11 7.64
N SER A 645 25.57 -4.18 8.41
CA SER A 645 26.80 -4.94 8.70
C SER A 645 27.29 -5.68 7.45
N GLY A 646 26.40 -6.12 6.57
CA GLY A 646 26.77 -6.64 5.24
C GLY A 646 27.40 -5.58 4.33
N ALA A 647 26.81 -4.38 4.25
CA ALA A 647 27.38 -3.28 3.49
C ALA A 647 28.74 -2.82 4.06
N ALA A 648 28.87 -2.75 5.38
CA ALA A 648 30.14 -2.43 6.05
C ALA A 648 31.22 -3.49 5.75
N ALA A 649 30.88 -4.78 5.81
CA ALA A 649 31.80 -5.85 5.39
C ALA A 649 32.20 -5.71 3.92
N GLY A 650 31.27 -5.31 3.04
CA GLY A 650 31.57 -5.00 1.63
C GLY A 650 32.50 -3.79 1.46
N ASP A 651 32.30 -2.72 2.24
CA ASP A 651 33.18 -1.54 2.23
C ASP A 651 34.59 -1.89 2.71
N GLU A 652 34.73 -2.73 3.72
CA GLU A 652 36.04 -3.21 4.18
C GLU A 652 36.79 -4.01 3.09
N VAL A 653 36.08 -4.72 2.19
CA VAL A 653 36.70 -5.36 1.02
C VAL A 653 37.18 -4.30 0.02
N ARG A 654 36.36 -3.28 -0.27
CA ARG A 654 36.71 -2.20 -1.21
C ARG A 654 37.88 -1.35 -0.71
N GLU A 655 37.96 -1.15 0.59
CA GLU A 655 39.01 -0.39 1.27
C GLU A 655 40.28 -1.23 1.51
N GLY A 656 40.27 -2.52 1.16
CA GLY A 656 41.42 -3.42 1.33
C GLY A 656 41.75 -3.77 2.78
N ARG A 657 40.77 -3.65 3.69
CA ARG A 657 40.95 -3.88 5.14
C ARG A 657 40.80 -5.35 5.57
N LEU A 658 40.29 -6.22 4.69
CA LEU A 658 40.01 -7.63 4.98
C LEU A 658 41.11 -8.62 4.55
N GLY A 659 42.30 -8.12 4.20
CA GLY A 659 43.49 -8.92 3.90
C GLY A 659 44.14 -8.57 2.56
N ASP A 660 45.34 -9.13 2.32
CA ASP A 660 46.05 -8.94 1.07
C ASP A 660 45.39 -9.77 -0.05
N MET A 661 45.05 -9.11 -1.15
CA MET A 661 44.54 -9.82 -2.34
C MET A 661 45.58 -10.79 -2.90
N ALA A 662 45.13 -11.88 -3.49
CA ALA A 662 46.00 -12.93 -4.03
C ALA A 662 46.93 -12.40 -5.14
N GLY A 663 48.18 -12.89 -5.18
CA GLY A 663 49.16 -12.58 -6.21
C GLY A 663 49.97 -11.30 -5.97
N GLU A 664 51.06 -11.15 -6.72
CA GLU A 664 51.98 -10.00 -6.62
C GLU A 664 51.38 -8.75 -7.27
N GLY A 665 51.38 -7.64 -6.51
CA GLY A 665 50.96 -6.31 -6.95
C GLY A 665 51.92 -5.66 -7.95
N LYS A 666 51.59 -4.47 -8.44
CA LYS A 666 52.42 -3.73 -9.41
C LYS A 666 53.76 -3.34 -8.77
N GLY A 667 54.86 -3.93 -9.27
CA GLY A 667 56.21 -3.56 -8.89
C GLY A 667 56.74 -2.38 -9.71
N TRP A 668 57.87 -1.81 -9.27
CA TRP A 668 58.52 -0.68 -9.96
C TRP A 668 58.91 -1.01 -11.42
N LEU A 669 59.16 -2.28 -11.75
CA LEU A 669 59.64 -2.73 -13.05
C LEU A 669 58.73 -3.77 -13.75
N ARG A 670 57.64 -4.24 -13.12
CA ARG A 670 56.73 -5.27 -13.67
C ARG A 670 55.27 -4.99 -13.31
N GLY A 671 54.35 -5.25 -14.25
CA GLY A 671 52.91 -5.17 -14.04
C GLY A 671 52.38 -6.21 -13.04
N PRO A 672 51.14 -6.04 -12.54
CA PRO A 672 50.54 -6.97 -11.57
C PRO A 672 50.41 -8.38 -12.17
N SER A 673 50.63 -9.40 -11.34
CA SER A 673 50.52 -10.80 -11.75
C SER A 673 49.10 -11.15 -12.25
N PRO A 674 48.92 -12.18 -13.11
CA PRO A 674 47.60 -12.60 -13.58
C PRO A 674 46.63 -12.95 -12.43
N ALA A 675 47.16 -13.55 -11.36
CA ALA A 675 46.39 -13.85 -10.15
C ALA A 675 45.88 -12.56 -9.46
N ARG A 676 46.71 -11.51 -9.42
CA ARG A 676 46.35 -10.20 -8.85
C ARG A 676 45.30 -9.48 -9.68
N GLN A 677 45.41 -9.50 -11.00
CA GLN A 677 44.41 -8.91 -11.90
C GLN A 677 43.05 -9.60 -11.76
N SER A 678 43.05 -10.93 -11.64
CA SER A 678 41.83 -11.70 -11.37
C SER A 678 41.22 -11.35 -10.00
N ALA A 679 42.05 -11.24 -8.95
CA ALA A 679 41.57 -10.86 -7.62
C ALA A 679 40.95 -9.46 -7.60
N GLU A 680 41.58 -8.48 -8.26
CA GLU A 680 41.08 -7.10 -8.36
C GLU A 680 39.75 -7.03 -9.13
N ALA A 681 39.55 -7.87 -10.16
CA ALA A 681 38.30 -7.92 -10.92
C ALA A 681 37.12 -8.52 -10.13
N HIS A 682 37.38 -9.46 -9.21
CA HIS A 682 36.34 -10.12 -8.41
C HIS A 682 36.09 -9.43 -7.05
N ALA A 683 36.96 -8.53 -6.61
CA ALA A 683 36.79 -7.81 -5.34
C ALA A 683 35.48 -6.97 -5.28
N PRO A 684 35.05 -6.27 -6.35
CA PRO A 684 33.74 -5.61 -6.36
C PRO A 684 32.57 -6.59 -6.25
N GLN A 685 32.68 -7.78 -6.84
CA GLN A 685 31.65 -8.82 -6.78
C GLN A 685 31.55 -9.42 -5.38
N LEU A 686 32.68 -9.65 -4.71
CA LEU A 686 32.71 -10.09 -3.31
C LEU A 686 32.11 -9.02 -2.38
N ALA A 687 32.43 -7.76 -2.60
CA ALA A 687 31.85 -6.65 -1.82
C ALA A 687 30.34 -6.52 -2.02
N ALA A 688 29.84 -6.74 -3.25
CA ALA A 688 28.41 -6.80 -3.54
C ALA A 688 27.75 -8.02 -2.88
N ALA A 689 28.35 -9.20 -2.97
CA ALA A 689 27.83 -10.43 -2.37
C ALA A 689 27.70 -10.34 -0.84
N LEU A 690 28.65 -9.69 -0.15
CA LEU A 690 28.58 -9.42 1.30
C LEU A 690 27.44 -8.45 1.66
N ALA A 691 27.23 -7.41 0.85
CA ALA A 691 26.10 -6.49 1.02
C ALA A 691 24.76 -7.19 0.77
N ASP A 692 24.66 -7.98 -0.29
CA ASP A 692 23.50 -8.78 -0.65
C ASP A 692 23.17 -9.84 0.42
N TYR A 693 24.19 -10.45 1.03
CA TYR A 693 24.02 -11.37 2.16
C TYR A 693 23.41 -10.65 3.37
N GLY A 694 23.84 -9.42 3.68
CA GLY A 694 23.19 -8.62 4.73
C GLY A 694 21.72 -8.33 4.44
N HIS A 695 21.37 -8.02 3.18
CA HIS A 695 19.97 -7.86 2.75
C HIS A 695 19.17 -9.17 2.87
N ALA A 696 19.77 -10.29 2.51
CA ALA A 696 19.15 -11.60 2.65
C ALA A 696 18.92 -11.96 4.13
N VAL A 697 19.85 -11.63 5.03
CA VAL A 697 19.70 -11.82 6.49
C VAL A 697 18.54 -11.00 7.03
N ASP A 698 18.41 -9.73 6.64
CA ASP A 698 17.27 -8.88 7.03
C ASP A 698 15.93 -9.44 6.53
N PHE A 699 15.90 -9.92 5.29
CA PHE A 699 14.73 -10.55 4.71
C PHE A 699 14.33 -11.81 5.47
N GLU A 700 15.25 -12.74 5.71
CA GLU A 700 14.98 -14.00 6.40
C GLU A 700 14.59 -13.77 7.86
N ARG A 701 15.24 -12.83 8.55
CA ARG A 701 14.89 -12.39 9.91
C ARG A 701 13.45 -11.86 9.94
N HIS A 702 13.08 -11.07 8.93
CA HIS A 702 11.73 -10.55 8.81
C HIS A 702 10.70 -11.67 8.59
N GLN A 703 10.99 -12.64 7.72
CA GLN A 703 10.14 -13.80 7.50
C GLN A 703 9.94 -14.62 8.78
N ILE A 704 11.01 -14.90 9.53
CA ILE A 704 10.97 -15.61 10.81
C ILE A 704 10.04 -14.89 11.81
N VAL A 705 10.19 -13.57 11.94
CA VAL A 705 9.37 -12.76 12.86
C VAL A 705 7.90 -12.70 12.41
N ILE A 706 7.63 -12.57 11.12
CA ILE A 706 6.26 -12.59 10.58
C ILE A 706 5.60 -13.95 10.84
N GLN A 707 6.27 -15.04 10.45
CA GLN A 707 5.73 -16.39 10.64
C GLN A 707 5.46 -16.69 12.12
N HIS A 708 6.33 -16.18 13.01
CA HIS A 708 6.11 -16.28 14.46
C HIS A 708 4.92 -15.45 14.93
N ARG A 709 4.75 -14.22 14.45
CA ARG A 709 3.57 -13.39 14.77
C ARG A 709 2.28 -13.98 14.26
N GLU A 710 2.29 -14.57 13.07
CA GLU A 710 1.15 -15.32 12.56
C GLU A 710 0.86 -16.53 13.45
N ALA A 711 1.89 -17.26 13.89
CA ALA A 711 1.73 -18.34 14.86
C ALA A 711 1.16 -17.84 16.20
N GLN A 712 1.62 -16.69 16.71
CA GLN A 712 1.06 -16.05 17.91
C GLN A 712 -0.41 -15.68 17.72
N ALA A 713 -0.77 -15.09 16.57
CA ALA A 713 -2.13 -14.73 16.25
C ALA A 713 -3.03 -15.96 16.17
N ARG A 714 -2.58 -17.03 15.49
CA ARG A 714 -3.28 -18.33 15.45
C ARG A 714 -3.45 -18.89 16.85
N GLN A 715 -2.38 -18.93 17.66
CA GLN A 715 -2.39 -19.51 19.01
C GLN A 715 -3.32 -18.79 19.98
N ARG A 716 -3.52 -17.48 19.82
CA ARG A 716 -4.46 -16.69 20.65
C ARG A 716 -5.94 -16.97 20.35
N VAL A 717 -6.27 -17.56 19.20
CA VAL A 717 -7.65 -17.88 18.86
C VAL A 717 -8.11 -19.08 19.68
N GLU A 718 -9.14 -18.86 20.50
CA GLU A 718 -9.85 -19.91 21.20
C GLU A 718 -10.92 -20.52 20.28
N ILE A 719 -11.03 -21.85 20.29
CA ILE A 719 -12.15 -22.57 19.66
C ILE A 719 -13.12 -22.96 20.78
N PRO A 720 -14.30 -22.32 20.87
CA PRO A 720 -15.29 -22.66 21.88
C PRO A 720 -15.91 -24.03 21.59
N ALA A 721 -16.40 -24.73 22.62
CA ALA A 721 -17.24 -25.89 22.39
C ALA A 721 -18.63 -25.47 21.88
N PRO A 722 -19.26 -26.27 21.00
CA PRO A 722 -20.64 -26.01 20.60
C PRO A 722 -21.55 -26.12 21.82
N SER A 723 -22.55 -25.24 21.90
CA SER A 723 -23.61 -25.31 22.90
C SER A 723 -24.34 -26.66 22.80
N ALA A 724 -25.00 -27.08 23.89
CA ALA A 724 -25.77 -28.32 23.91
C ALA A 724 -26.83 -28.34 22.78
N LYS A 725 -27.47 -27.18 22.52
CA LYS A 725 -28.43 -27.00 21.43
C LYS A 725 -27.78 -27.11 20.05
N LEU A 726 -26.65 -26.44 19.82
CA LEU A 726 -25.94 -26.55 18.54
C LEU A 726 -25.46 -27.98 18.31
N THR A 727 -25.02 -28.67 19.36
CA THR A 727 -24.60 -30.07 19.32
C THR A 727 -25.75 -31.01 18.94
N GLU A 728 -26.94 -30.81 19.51
CA GLU A 728 -28.15 -31.58 19.15
C GLU A 728 -28.50 -31.37 17.67
N VAL A 729 -28.45 -30.11 17.20
CA VAL A 729 -28.69 -29.77 15.80
C VAL A 729 -27.63 -30.40 14.89
N LEU A 730 -26.34 -30.32 15.21
CA LEU A 730 -25.27 -30.93 14.41
C LEU A 730 -25.33 -32.48 14.38
N ARG A 731 -26.10 -33.12 15.27
CA ARG A 731 -26.33 -34.57 15.31
C ARG A 731 -27.65 -35.02 14.67
N SER A 732 -28.58 -34.11 14.39
CA SER A 732 -29.88 -34.45 13.79
C SER A 732 -29.81 -34.71 12.28
N ASP A 733 -30.86 -35.34 11.73
CA ASP A 733 -30.94 -35.67 10.30
C ASP A 733 -30.91 -34.41 9.42
N GLY A 734 -30.36 -34.54 8.20
CA GLY A 734 -30.01 -33.41 7.34
C GLY A 734 -31.15 -32.44 6.99
N HIS A 735 -32.41 -32.90 6.97
CA HIS A 735 -33.57 -32.03 6.74
C HIS A 735 -34.01 -31.24 7.98
N ASP A 736 -33.82 -31.79 9.18
CA ASP A 736 -34.15 -31.12 10.45
C ASP A 736 -33.04 -30.12 10.84
N GLN A 737 -31.79 -30.46 10.52
CA GLN A 737 -30.61 -29.58 10.65
C GLN A 737 -30.80 -28.20 10.02
N VAL A 738 -31.08 -28.17 8.71
CA VAL A 738 -31.18 -26.91 7.96
C VAL A 738 -32.40 -26.11 8.42
N ARG A 739 -33.51 -26.78 8.73
CA ARG A 739 -34.73 -26.13 9.23
C ARG A 739 -34.47 -25.43 10.57
N ARG A 740 -33.86 -26.12 11.54
CA ARG A 740 -33.56 -25.58 12.87
C ARG A 740 -32.52 -24.45 12.84
N LEU A 741 -31.49 -24.57 12.00
CA LEU A 741 -30.50 -23.50 11.81
C LEU A 741 -31.10 -22.25 11.13
N ASN A 742 -32.09 -22.41 10.26
CA ASN A 742 -32.80 -21.31 9.62
C ASN A 742 -33.85 -20.66 10.54
N SER A 743 -34.47 -21.43 11.45
CA SER A 743 -35.43 -20.90 12.42
C SER A 743 -34.77 -20.20 13.62
N GLU A 744 -33.51 -20.52 13.94
CA GLU A 744 -32.78 -19.94 15.08
C GLU A 744 -31.50 -19.19 14.66
N PRO A 745 -31.57 -17.86 14.44
CA PRO A 745 -30.42 -17.04 14.01
C PRO A 745 -29.23 -17.03 14.97
N SER A 746 -29.45 -17.32 16.25
CA SER A 746 -28.40 -17.42 17.29
C SER A 746 -27.51 -18.64 17.06
N LEU A 747 -28.09 -19.80 16.78
CA LEU A 747 -27.34 -21.04 16.49
C LEU A 747 -26.54 -20.93 15.19
N ARG A 748 -27.09 -20.23 14.19
CA ARG A 748 -26.38 -19.93 12.94
C ARG A 748 -25.14 -19.05 13.18
N ARG A 749 -25.29 -17.97 13.96
CA ARG A 749 -24.17 -17.10 14.34
C ARG A 749 -23.12 -17.85 15.17
N GLU A 750 -23.55 -18.75 16.05
CA GLU A 750 -22.64 -19.62 16.81
C GLU A 750 -21.81 -20.52 15.88
N LEU A 751 -22.46 -21.20 14.92
CA LEU A 751 -21.81 -22.05 13.93
C LEU A 751 -20.83 -21.27 13.03
N GLU A 752 -21.20 -20.06 12.58
CA GLU A 752 -20.35 -19.16 11.79
C GLU A 752 -19.12 -18.70 12.59
N THR A 753 -19.33 -18.32 13.86
CA THR A 753 -18.24 -17.90 14.77
C THR A 753 -17.26 -19.04 15.01
N MET A 754 -17.75 -20.26 15.24
CA MET A 754 -16.92 -21.45 15.40
C MET A 754 -16.15 -21.79 14.12
N THR A 755 -16.79 -21.74 12.96
CA THR A 755 -16.15 -21.99 11.66
C THR A 755 -14.99 -21.01 11.42
N LEU A 756 -15.20 -19.74 11.76
CA LEU A 756 -14.19 -18.70 11.66
C LEU A 756 -13.04 -18.92 12.67
N ALA A 757 -13.35 -19.34 13.90
CA ALA A 757 -12.34 -19.67 14.91
C ALA A 757 -11.46 -20.85 14.46
N ILE A 758 -12.07 -21.92 13.92
CA ILE A 758 -11.35 -23.10 13.39
C ILE A 758 -10.44 -22.67 12.23
N SER A 759 -10.94 -21.90 11.27
CA SER A 759 -10.14 -21.48 10.11
C SER A 759 -8.96 -20.59 10.51
N ARG A 760 -9.13 -19.72 11.51
CA ARG A 760 -8.06 -18.85 12.02
C ARG A 760 -7.06 -19.58 12.92
N ARG A 761 -7.48 -20.64 13.62
CA ARG A 761 -6.61 -21.38 14.57
C ARG A 761 -5.67 -22.36 13.88
N LEU A 762 -6.15 -23.06 12.84
CA LEU A 762 -5.44 -24.19 12.22
C LEU A 762 -4.40 -23.73 11.19
N SER A 763 -3.17 -24.24 11.31
CA SER A 763 -2.12 -24.09 10.30
C SER A 763 -2.43 -24.91 9.03
N PRO A 764 -1.73 -24.67 7.90
CA PRO A 764 -1.89 -25.49 6.70
C PRO A 764 -1.69 -26.99 6.94
N ALA A 765 -0.71 -27.36 7.77
CA ALA A 765 -0.46 -28.74 8.18
C ALA A 765 -1.61 -29.29 9.03
N ASP A 766 -2.12 -28.52 10.00
CA ASP A 766 -3.25 -28.95 10.84
C ASP A 766 -4.50 -29.18 9.99
N ARG A 767 -4.74 -28.35 8.96
CA ARG A 767 -5.87 -28.53 8.03
C ARG A 767 -5.70 -29.79 7.18
N ALA A 768 -4.48 -30.12 6.77
CA ALA A 768 -4.19 -31.37 6.07
C ALA A 768 -4.44 -32.57 6.98
N ASP A 769 -3.91 -32.55 8.21
CA ASP A 769 -4.13 -33.61 9.20
C ASP A 769 -5.61 -33.76 9.61
N LEU A 770 -6.35 -32.65 9.70
CA LEU A 770 -7.79 -32.65 9.95
C LEU A 770 -8.55 -33.32 8.80
N LYS A 771 -8.14 -33.08 7.54
CA LYS A 771 -8.76 -33.65 6.34
C LYS A 771 -8.41 -35.13 6.15
N GLU A 772 -7.18 -35.53 6.45
CA GLU A 772 -6.70 -36.90 6.35
C GLU A 772 -7.13 -37.77 7.55
N GLY A 773 -7.64 -37.15 8.62
CA GLY A 773 -8.11 -37.85 9.80
C GLY A 773 -7.00 -38.25 10.77
N ASN A 774 -5.83 -37.62 10.68
CA ASN A 774 -4.67 -37.87 11.53
C ASN A 774 -4.82 -37.23 12.93
N VAL A 775 -5.80 -37.71 13.71
CA VAL A 775 -6.17 -37.13 15.02
C VAL A 775 -4.99 -37.05 16.00
N ALA A 776 -4.07 -38.02 15.94
CA ALA A 776 -2.88 -38.02 16.81
C ALA A 776 -1.91 -36.87 16.50
N ARG A 777 -1.70 -36.54 15.22
CA ARG A 777 -0.83 -35.42 14.80
C ARG A 777 -1.50 -34.08 15.10
N LEU A 778 -2.80 -33.99 14.82
CA LEU A 778 -3.62 -32.82 15.14
C LEU A 778 -3.62 -32.51 16.65
N ALA A 779 -3.82 -33.53 17.50
CA ALA A 779 -3.77 -33.41 18.95
C ALA A 779 -2.41 -32.90 19.44
N SER A 780 -1.32 -33.45 18.89
CA SER A 780 0.04 -33.04 19.23
C SER A 780 0.32 -31.59 18.82
N SER A 781 -0.08 -31.18 17.62
CA SER A 781 0.15 -29.83 17.11
C SER A 781 -0.63 -28.77 17.88
N LEU A 782 -1.90 -29.06 18.23
CA LEU A 782 -2.75 -28.16 19.01
C LEU A 782 -2.47 -28.24 20.53
N GLY A 783 -1.71 -29.25 20.96
CA GLY A 783 -1.41 -29.54 22.36
C GLY A 783 -2.66 -29.87 23.19
N VAL A 784 -3.67 -30.47 22.58
CA VAL A 784 -4.92 -30.89 23.24
C VAL A 784 -4.96 -32.42 23.35
N PRO A 785 -5.72 -32.99 24.30
CA PRO A 785 -5.87 -34.44 24.36
C PRO A 785 -6.65 -34.98 23.15
N ARG A 786 -6.45 -36.27 22.85
CA ARG A 786 -6.91 -36.90 21.60
C ARG A 786 -8.44 -36.87 21.45
N ASP A 787 -9.17 -36.91 22.55
CA ASP A 787 -10.62 -36.77 22.65
C ASP A 787 -11.11 -35.38 22.20
N GLN A 788 -10.42 -34.31 22.60
CA GLN A 788 -10.72 -32.94 22.14
C GLN A 788 -10.41 -32.76 20.65
N ALA A 789 -9.28 -33.31 20.17
CA ALA A 789 -8.95 -33.29 18.75
C ALA A 789 -9.95 -34.10 17.90
N ALA A 790 -10.42 -35.25 18.41
CA ALA A 790 -11.49 -36.02 17.78
C ALA A 790 -12.82 -35.24 17.76
N SER A 791 -13.15 -34.55 18.85
CA SER A 791 -14.34 -33.69 18.95
C SER A 791 -14.28 -32.52 17.97
N LEU A 792 -13.13 -31.85 17.86
CA LEU A 792 -12.90 -30.79 16.87
C LEU A 792 -13.11 -31.29 15.44
N ARG A 793 -12.59 -32.49 15.13
CA ARG A 793 -12.78 -33.13 13.83
C ARG A 793 -14.24 -33.44 13.57
N GLN A 794 -14.95 -34.04 14.52
CA GLN A 794 -16.37 -34.34 14.40
C GLN A 794 -17.19 -33.08 14.12
N VAL A 795 -16.94 -32.00 14.87
CA VAL A 795 -17.59 -30.69 14.66
C VAL A 795 -17.28 -30.12 13.28
N HIS A 796 -16.03 -30.21 12.82
CA HIS A 796 -15.63 -29.74 11.50
C HIS A 796 -16.34 -30.52 10.37
N GLU A 797 -16.38 -31.85 10.45
CA GLU A 797 -17.06 -32.71 9.47
C GLU A 797 -18.57 -32.43 9.41
N GLN A 798 -19.23 -32.30 10.58
CA GLN A 798 -20.65 -31.97 10.67
C GLN A 798 -20.95 -30.58 10.09
N THR A 799 -20.12 -29.59 10.43
CA THR A 799 -20.25 -28.21 9.90
C THR A 799 -20.10 -28.20 8.38
N ARG A 800 -19.10 -28.92 7.85
CA ARG A 800 -18.86 -29.03 6.42
C ARG A 800 -20.03 -29.72 5.71
N ALA A 801 -20.58 -30.79 6.29
CA ALA A 801 -21.76 -31.47 5.73
C ALA A 801 -22.98 -30.54 5.65
N VAL A 802 -23.19 -29.69 6.67
CA VAL A 802 -24.26 -28.67 6.67
C VAL A 802 -24.02 -27.61 5.59
N GLN A 803 -22.79 -27.16 5.39
CA GLN A 803 -22.44 -26.20 4.32
C GLN A 803 -22.63 -26.80 2.92
N GLU A 804 -22.14 -28.02 2.69
CA GLU A 804 -22.30 -28.71 1.41
C GLU A 804 -23.77 -29.02 1.11
N ARG A 805 -24.59 -29.35 2.12
CA ARG A 805 -26.04 -29.53 1.96
C ARG A 805 -26.76 -28.23 1.65
N ASN A 806 -26.46 -27.13 2.35
CA ASN A 806 -27.03 -25.81 2.00
C ASN A 806 -26.69 -25.42 0.55
N LEU A 807 -25.45 -25.70 0.10
CA LEU A 807 -25.05 -25.47 -1.29
C LEU A 807 -25.82 -26.36 -2.28
N ARG A 808 -26.07 -27.64 -1.94
CA ARG A 808 -26.87 -28.55 -2.76
C ARG A 808 -28.35 -28.18 -2.76
N GLN A 809 -28.94 -27.84 -1.63
CA GLN A 809 -30.33 -27.41 -1.53
C GLN A 809 -30.58 -26.10 -2.27
N ASN A 810 -29.65 -25.14 -2.21
CA ASN A 810 -29.72 -23.94 -3.03
C ASN A 810 -29.64 -24.28 -4.53
N ARG A 811 -28.79 -25.23 -4.92
CA ARG A 811 -28.73 -25.72 -6.33
C ARG A 811 -29.99 -26.47 -6.75
N ASP A 812 -30.58 -27.28 -5.87
CA ASP A 812 -31.79 -28.07 -6.14
C ASP A 812 -33.06 -27.21 -6.12
N LEU A 813 -33.12 -26.16 -5.30
CA LEU A 813 -34.16 -25.12 -5.37
C LEU A 813 -34.04 -24.31 -6.67
N SER A 814 -32.82 -24.01 -7.13
CA SER A 814 -32.58 -23.41 -8.44
C SER A 814 -32.99 -24.33 -9.60
N ARG A 815 -32.80 -25.66 -9.48
CA ARG A 815 -33.24 -26.65 -10.49
C ARG A 815 -34.74 -26.98 -10.44
N GLY A 816 -35.34 -27.03 -9.25
CA GLY A 816 -36.77 -27.28 -9.06
C GLY A 816 -37.65 -26.16 -9.61
N ASN A 817 -37.19 -24.91 -9.48
CA ASN A 817 -37.84 -23.76 -10.11
C ASN A 817 -37.76 -23.78 -11.65
N GLN A 818 -36.85 -24.54 -12.27
CA GLN A 818 -36.83 -24.75 -13.73
C GLN A 818 -37.84 -25.82 -14.21
N ILE A 819 -38.23 -26.78 -13.36
CA ILE A 819 -39.19 -27.85 -13.73
C ILE A 819 -40.64 -27.40 -13.49
N GLY A 820 -40.88 -26.48 -12.54
CA GLY A 820 -42.20 -25.90 -12.27
C GLY A 820 -42.74 -24.96 -13.35
N PHE A 821 -41.89 -24.49 -14.28
CA PHE A 821 -42.30 -23.65 -15.42
C PHE A 821 -42.61 -24.44 -16.71
N ARG A 822 -42.59 -25.78 -16.66
CA ARG A 822 -42.98 -26.68 -17.78
C ARG A 822 -44.20 -27.57 -17.46
N ARG A 823 -45.10 -27.13 -16.59
CA ARG A 823 -46.44 -27.71 -16.45
C ARG A 823 -47.51 -26.65 -16.57
#